data_AF-A0A4D9CTQ7-F1
#
_entry.id   AF-A0A4D9CTQ7-F1
#
_cell.length_a   1.000
_cell.length_b   1.000
_cell.length_c   1.000
_cell.angle_alpha   90.00
_cell.angle_beta   90.00
_cell.angle_gamma   90.00
#
_symmetry.space_group_name_H-M   'P 1'
#
loop_
_entity.id
_entity.type
_entity.pdbx_description
1 polymer ?
#
loop_
_entity_poly.entity_id
_entity_poly.type
_entity_poly.pdbx_seq_one_letter_code
_entity_poly.pdbx_strand_id
1 'polypeptide(L)'
;MRAMFMLFIRLSPFPFIYLLLMMLASSTVVSSLRRSYSLAMTSTAAATGTLLLPPKSHMRVLPAFVTLPPLSLAPLPLHACGSKMGSGVPDFWLTGGSPKASSSCQSRPQAPSSRLAAVVSRSTSRSKATSSIDKRTAGVGGGDGMDTAGGRESPSIPLSPAESRLFETMLAVVKDENLGTTLRVAGGWVRDKVLGHWSADGEVDIDIALDNLMGSDFAAMLNGWLAKRGRQVYNVGIISANPTKSKHLETATMRVGSFSIDFVNLRTEAYTDESRIPSMGIGSPEEDAMRRDLTINALFYNLHTGQIEDFCGRGLRDMREGVIRTPLPALTTLLDDPLRVLRAVRFASRLAFSISDELVVAASDPRVHGALAHKVSRERIGSEVDLMMRSGQPARAMGLIAELGLAETVFPVPLTGIEMEGEGGGEGEGKWFPLGLKALKEMELGLRFRHWGLSPAEVRLALYAALLLPLANLRYREKTGKKLNLNSNKKPLEVSRYVFARMLKMKAKDADKLILLHQVVDGFVPFLEEGKEGRREGGKEGGMEVRLKREQIGGLMLQVGPLWRAALLLAAVKCSVREEEGETRAQTMGRDSFVRTGASEGKDGIEGRDGQGEGEGEGKFSYRQAALQVSDYIQSAGLSEIYLQGPPLDGEGLRRVLPGIPHGPPFRLVMDAQVGIWLREPEVGGAEMGRRLREAFPEYG
;
A
#
# COMPACT_ATOMS: atom_id res chain seq x y z
N MET A 1 42.35 30.38 4.19
CA MET A 1 41.17 29.49 4.31
C MET A 1 40.05 29.82 3.30
N ARG A 2 40.43 30.15 2.05
CA ARG A 2 39.52 30.38 0.90
C ARG A 2 40.14 29.87 -0.43
N ALA A 3 41.14 28.99 -0.34
CA ALA A 3 41.88 28.44 -1.48
C ALA A 3 42.02 26.91 -1.40
N MET A 4 40.97 26.23 -0.91
CA MET A 4 40.93 24.76 -0.82
C MET A 4 39.55 24.20 -1.20
N PHE A 5 38.89 24.82 -2.19
CA PHE A 5 37.62 24.34 -2.75
C PHE A 5 37.55 24.40 -4.29
N MET A 6 38.66 24.76 -4.96
CA MET A 6 38.78 24.79 -6.43
C MET A 6 39.82 23.79 -6.94
N LEU A 7 39.72 22.52 -6.51
CA LEU A 7 40.51 21.45 -7.12
C LEU A 7 39.84 20.08 -6.95
N PHE A 8 38.61 19.89 -7.42
CA PHE A 8 38.04 18.54 -7.67
C PHE A 8 36.90 18.55 -8.70
N ILE A 9 36.99 19.38 -9.74
CA ILE A 9 36.16 19.25 -10.95
C ILE A 9 37.08 19.24 -12.16
N ARG A 10 37.66 18.06 -12.43
CA ARG A 10 38.13 17.58 -13.74
C ARG A 10 38.81 16.23 -13.53
N LEU A 11 38.09 15.15 -13.87
CA LEU A 11 38.61 13.98 -14.59
C LEU A 11 37.45 12.99 -14.87
N SER A 12 37.03 12.98 -16.14
CA SER A 12 36.52 11.84 -16.91
C SER A 12 35.03 11.39 -16.80
N PRO A 13 34.46 10.84 -17.91
CA PRO A 13 33.08 11.04 -18.37
C PRO A 13 32.22 9.74 -18.40
N PHE A 14 31.01 9.84 -18.98
CA PHE A 14 30.00 8.79 -19.27
C PHE A 14 29.00 8.47 -18.14
N PRO A 15 27.74 8.96 -18.26
CA PRO A 15 26.68 8.16 -18.92
C PRO A 15 25.66 8.95 -19.77
N PHE A 16 25.93 10.19 -20.16
CA PHE A 16 24.90 11.04 -20.83
C PHE A 16 24.70 10.80 -22.34
N ILE A 17 25.69 10.24 -23.04
CA ILE A 17 25.60 10.02 -24.50
C ILE A 17 24.72 8.80 -24.84
N TYR A 18 24.63 7.80 -23.95
CA TYR A 18 23.81 6.60 -24.17
C TYR A 18 22.31 6.88 -24.02
N LEU A 19 21.93 7.82 -23.13
CA LEU A 19 20.54 8.21 -22.91
C LEU A 19 19.99 9.03 -24.09
N LEU A 20 20.83 9.86 -24.73
CA LEU A 20 20.45 10.66 -25.89
C LEU A 20 20.32 9.81 -27.17
N LEU A 21 21.16 8.76 -27.32
CA LEU A 21 21.04 7.80 -28.43
C LEU A 21 19.81 6.88 -28.30
N MET A 22 19.39 6.53 -27.08
CA MET A 22 18.15 5.78 -26.83
C MET A 22 16.87 6.60 -27.08
N MET A 23 16.91 7.93 -26.83
CA MET A 23 15.78 8.81 -27.13
C MET A 23 15.63 9.14 -28.62
N LEU A 24 16.72 9.10 -29.40
CA LEU A 24 16.66 9.33 -30.85
C LEU A 24 16.26 8.06 -31.65
N ALA A 25 16.41 6.86 -31.08
CA ALA A 25 16.01 5.61 -31.72
C ALA A 25 14.50 5.29 -31.60
N SER A 26 13.78 5.95 -30.69
CA SER A 26 12.35 5.71 -30.44
C SER A 26 11.41 6.58 -31.29
N SER A 27 11.89 7.67 -31.89
CA SER A 27 11.07 8.58 -32.71
C SER A 27 10.98 8.17 -34.20
N THR A 28 11.95 7.43 -34.71
CA THR A 28 11.98 6.93 -36.10
C THR A 28 11.20 5.62 -36.30
N VAL A 29 10.99 4.83 -35.25
CA VAL A 29 10.20 3.58 -35.32
C VAL A 29 8.69 3.84 -35.20
N VAL A 30 8.28 4.85 -34.42
CA VAL A 30 6.86 5.21 -34.25
C VAL A 30 6.28 5.93 -35.49
N SER A 31 7.11 6.61 -36.27
CA SER A 31 6.70 7.30 -37.51
C SER A 31 6.53 6.35 -38.71
N SER A 32 7.23 5.20 -38.74
CA SER A 32 7.09 4.18 -39.78
C SER A 32 5.89 3.24 -39.57
N LEU A 33 5.52 2.97 -38.32
CA LEU A 33 4.34 2.17 -37.95
C LEU A 33 3.01 2.92 -38.16
N ARG A 34 3.00 4.26 -38.06
CA ARG A 34 1.81 5.08 -38.30
C ARG A 34 1.46 5.24 -39.79
N ARG A 35 2.44 5.08 -40.70
CA ARG A 35 2.19 5.05 -42.16
C ARG A 35 1.69 3.70 -42.67
N SER A 36 1.97 2.60 -41.96
CA SER A 36 1.54 1.26 -42.38
C SER A 36 0.10 0.92 -41.96
N TYR A 37 -0.48 1.64 -40.99
CA TYR A 37 -1.88 1.45 -40.56
C TYR A 37 -2.89 2.37 -41.28
N SER A 38 -2.44 3.40 -42.00
CA SER A 38 -3.33 4.34 -42.72
C SER A 38 -3.61 3.94 -44.18
N LEU A 39 -2.99 2.88 -44.69
CA LEU A 39 -3.12 2.42 -46.08
C LEU A 39 -4.00 1.17 -46.27
N ALA A 40 -4.59 0.64 -45.19
CA ALA A 40 -5.49 -0.51 -45.24
C ALA A 40 -6.99 -0.16 -45.06
N MET A 41 -7.35 1.14 -45.05
CA MET A 41 -8.72 1.62 -44.85
C MET A 41 -9.18 2.59 -45.96
N THR A 42 -8.73 2.37 -47.19
CA THR A 42 -9.26 3.01 -48.40
C THR A 42 -9.19 2.05 -49.59
N SER A 43 -9.95 0.94 -49.54
CA SER A 43 -10.38 0.20 -50.73
C SER A 43 -11.42 -0.84 -50.31
N THR A 44 -12.69 -0.46 -50.38
CA THR A 44 -13.89 -1.29 -50.65
C THR A 44 -15.14 -0.56 -50.16
N ALA A 45 -15.59 0.43 -50.92
CA ALA A 45 -16.93 0.99 -50.79
C ALA A 45 -17.40 1.54 -52.13
N ALA A 46 -17.76 0.63 -53.05
CA ALA A 46 -18.59 0.93 -54.21
C ALA A 46 -19.21 -0.37 -54.74
N ALA A 47 -20.39 -0.75 -54.22
CA ALA A 47 -21.42 -1.46 -54.98
C ALA A 47 -22.68 -1.69 -54.12
N THR A 48 -23.82 -1.27 -54.68
CA THR A 48 -25.19 -1.82 -54.52
C THR A 48 -25.91 -1.76 -53.17
N GLY A 49 -26.83 -0.78 -53.06
CA GLY A 49 -28.26 -1.02 -53.36
C GLY A 49 -29.10 -1.81 -52.35
N THR A 50 -29.89 -1.05 -51.57
CA THR A 50 -31.32 -1.24 -51.28
C THR A 50 -31.82 -2.63 -50.85
N LEU A 51 -32.27 -2.77 -49.59
CA LEU A 51 -33.61 -3.34 -49.29
C LEU A 51 -34.10 -3.03 -47.85
N LEU A 52 -35.41 -3.16 -47.72
CA LEU A 52 -36.36 -2.52 -46.81
C LEU A 52 -36.86 -3.51 -45.73
N LEU A 53 -37.36 -2.94 -44.60
CA LEU A 53 -38.45 -3.39 -43.69
C LEU A 53 -38.15 -4.21 -42.40
N PRO A 54 -39.05 -4.15 -41.38
CA PRO A 54 -38.76 -4.10 -39.92
C PRO A 54 -39.47 -5.25 -39.12
N PRO A 55 -40.17 -5.06 -37.96
CA PRO A 55 -39.70 -4.99 -36.56
C PRO A 55 -40.32 -6.05 -35.59
N LYS A 56 -39.96 -5.95 -34.29
CA LYS A 56 -40.62 -6.43 -33.04
C LYS A 56 -40.50 -7.91 -32.63
N SER A 57 -39.96 -8.20 -31.44
CA SER A 57 -40.73 -8.41 -30.17
C SER A 57 -39.97 -9.23 -29.10
N HIS A 58 -40.04 -8.71 -27.86
CA HIS A 58 -39.99 -9.32 -26.53
C HIS A 58 -39.17 -10.59 -26.21
N MET A 59 -38.22 -10.50 -25.25
CA MET A 59 -38.26 -11.33 -24.03
C MET A 59 -37.30 -10.86 -22.91
N ARG A 60 -37.92 -10.58 -21.75
CA ARG A 60 -37.52 -10.64 -20.33
C ARG A 60 -36.03 -10.65 -19.94
N VAL A 61 -35.69 -9.65 -19.11
CA VAL A 61 -34.47 -9.54 -18.31
C VAL A 61 -34.67 -10.23 -16.95
N LEU A 62 -33.69 -11.03 -16.52
CA LEU A 62 -33.40 -11.40 -15.12
C LEU A 62 -31.96 -10.96 -14.83
N PRO A 63 -31.65 -10.36 -13.66
CA PRO A 63 -30.30 -9.95 -13.32
C PRO A 63 -29.57 -11.11 -12.62
N ALA A 64 -28.40 -11.48 -13.14
CA ALA A 64 -27.45 -12.30 -12.40
C ALA A 64 -26.05 -11.72 -12.61
N PHE A 65 -25.54 -11.09 -11.54
CA PHE A 65 -24.12 -10.81 -11.36
C PHE A 65 -23.35 -12.13 -11.36
N VAL A 66 -22.60 -12.40 -12.43
CA VAL A 66 -21.55 -13.42 -12.45
C VAL A 66 -20.37 -12.83 -13.22
N THR A 67 -19.30 -12.51 -12.51
CA THR A 67 -18.00 -12.20 -13.10
C THR A 67 -17.40 -13.50 -13.65
N LEU A 68 -17.29 -13.61 -14.98
CA LEU A 68 -16.58 -14.69 -15.67
C LEU A 68 -15.05 -14.50 -15.56
N PRO A 69 -14.26 -15.56 -15.35
CA PRO A 69 -12.79 -15.53 -15.47
C PRO A 69 -12.37 -15.61 -16.95
N PRO A 70 -11.14 -15.18 -17.30
CA PRO A 70 -10.69 -15.15 -18.69
C PRO A 70 -10.49 -16.56 -19.27
N LEU A 71 -10.98 -16.73 -20.50
CA LEU A 71 -10.88 -17.92 -21.34
C LEU A 71 -9.41 -18.34 -21.56
N SER A 72 -9.08 -19.55 -21.09
CA SER A 72 -7.88 -20.29 -21.46
C SER A 72 -8.11 -20.97 -22.83
N LEU A 73 -7.27 -20.62 -23.82
CA LEU A 73 -7.21 -21.32 -25.10
C LEU A 73 -6.52 -22.68 -24.91
N ALA A 74 -7.29 -23.76 -24.92
CA ALA A 74 -6.78 -25.11 -25.05
C ALA A 74 -6.49 -25.45 -26.52
N PRO A 75 -5.35 -26.07 -26.88
CA PRO A 75 -5.15 -26.63 -28.22
C PRO A 75 -5.76 -28.03 -28.31
N LEU A 76 -6.51 -28.28 -29.39
CA LEU A 76 -6.98 -29.61 -29.80
C LEU A 76 -5.84 -30.46 -30.39
N PRO A 77 -5.93 -31.82 -30.35
CA PRO A 77 -4.85 -32.72 -30.71
C PRO A 77 -4.85 -33.04 -32.21
N LEU A 78 -3.66 -33.19 -32.82
CA LEU A 78 -3.50 -33.80 -34.13
C LEU A 78 -2.53 -34.98 -34.07
N HIS A 79 -3.02 -36.07 -34.65
CA HIS A 79 -2.40 -37.39 -34.79
C HIS A 79 -1.13 -37.38 -35.65
N ALA A 80 -0.27 -38.36 -35.37
CA ALA A 80 1.02 -38.64 -35.99
C ALA A 80 0.97 -39.02 -37.49
N CYS A 81 1.99 -38.60 -38.25
CA CYS A 81 2.68 -39.43 -39.24
C CYS A 81 4.07 -38.83 -39.52
N GLY A 82 5.11 -39.68 -39.53
CA GLY A 82 6.51 -39.26 -39.41
C GLY A 82 7.27 -39.02 -40.71
N SER A 83 8.47 -38.46 -40.57
CA SER A 83 9.63 -38.69 -41.44
C SER A 83 10.90 -38.07 -40.84
N LYS A 84 12.00 -38.84 -40.88
CA LYS A 84 13.38 -38.44 -40.52
C LYS A 84 13.86 -37.23 -41.32
N MET A 85 14.59 -36.31 -40.68
CA MET A 85 15.93 -35.80 -41.09
C MET A 85 16.38 -34.60 -40.24
N GLY A 86 17.67 -34.60 -39.86
CA GLY A 86 18.54 -33.43 -40.01
C GLY A 86 18.50 -32.29 -38.98
N SER A 87 19.39 -32.38 -37.99
CA SER A 87 20.30 -31.33 -37.49
C SER A 87 19.91 -29.83 -37.55
N GLY A 88 20.00 -29.16 -36.39
CA GLY A 88 20.64 -27.85 -36.29
C GLY A 88 19.86 -26.76 -35.55
N VAL A 89 20.17 -26.56 -34.26
CA VAL A 89 20.08 -25.25 -33.57
C VAL A 89 21.26 -25.16 -32.58
N PRO A 90 21.96 -24.00 -32.45
CA PRO A 90 23.33 -23.96 -31.97
C PRO A 90 23.50 -23.70 -30.46
N ASP A 91 24.44 -24.45 -29.87
CA ASP A 91 25.07 -24.16 -28.58
C ASP A 91 25.99 -22.94 -28.71
N PHE A 92 25.84 -21.98 -27.80
CA PHE A 92 26.71 -20.79 -27.73
C PHE A 92 27.24 -20.58 -26.31
N TRP A 93 28.09 -21.49 -25.85
CA TRP A 93 29.02 -21.25 -24.74
C TRP A 93 30.27 -22.11 -24.97
N LEU A 94 31.38 -21.47 -25.39
CA LEU A 94 32.78 -21.75 -24.99
C LEU A 94 33.78 -21.08 -25.96
N THR A 95 34.56 -20.12 -25.46
CA THR A 95 36.01 -19.95 -25.68
C THR A 95 36.53 -19.15 -24.48
N GLY A 96 37.68 -19.37 -23.86
CA GLY A 96 38.80 -20.30 -24.05
C GLY A 96 39.96 -19.81 -23.15
N GLY A 97 40.92 -20.69 -22.85
CA GLY A 97 42.25 -20.27 -22.41
C GLY A 97 42.82 -20.90 -21.13
N SER A 98 43.39 -22.10 -21.24
CA SER A 98 44.53 -22.55 -20.41
C SER A 98 45.82 -22.20 -21.17
N PRO A 99 47.00 -22.02 -20.53
CA PRO A 99 47.81 -23.18 -20.15
C PRO A 99 48.79 -22.98 -18.95
N LYS A 100 49.09 -24.06 -18.22
CA LYS A 100 50.42 -24.73 -18.12
C LYS A 100 50.56 -25.54 -16.82
N ALA A 101 51.18 -26.70 -16.99
CA ALA A 101 51.41 -27.75 -16.01
C ALA A 101 52.68 -27.51 -15.17
N SER A 102 52.68 -28.07 -13.95
CA SER A 102 53.86 -28.75 -13.37
C SER A 102 53.46 -29.71 -12.23
N SER A 103 53.82 -30.98 -12.46
CA SER A 103 54.32 -32.03 -11.54
C SER A 103 54.73 -31.57 -10.12
N SER A 104 54.69 -32.33 -9.02
CA SER A 104 54.58 -33.77 -8.72
C SER A 104 54.67 -33.96 -7.19
N CYS A 105 54.53 -35.22 -6.73
CA CYS A 105 55.02 -35.82 -5.47
C CYS A 105 54.04 -36.03 -4.30
N GLN A 106 53.51 -37.26 -4.28
CA GLN A 106 53.58 -38.26 -3.18
C GLN A 106 53.74 -37.75 -1.73
N SER A 107 52.80 -38.12 -0.85
CA SER A 107 53.00 -39.17 0.18
C SER A 107 51.82 -39.25 1.16
N ARG A 108 51.35 -40.48 1.39
CA ARG A 108 50.63 -40.92 2.61
C ARG A 108 51.70 -41.09 3.71
N PRO A 109 51.39 -40.90 5.00
CA PRO A 109 50.90 -42.05 5.78
C PRO A 109 49.97 -41.76 6.98
N GLN A 110 49.19 -42.80 7.29
CA GLN A 110 48.83 -43.39 8.60
C GLN A 110 48.39 -42.55 9.81
N ALA A 111 47.27 -43.01 10.36
CA ALA A 111 46.74 -42.75 11.69
C ALA A 111 47.70 -43.16 12.83
N PRO A 112 47.38 -42.74 14.06
CA PRO A 112 47.24 -43.72 15.12
C PRO A 112 45.99 -43.56 15.98
N SER A 113 45.54 -44.70 16.47
CA SER A 113 44.55 -44.93 17.52
C SER A 113 45.06 -44.55 18.92
N SER A 114 44.17 -44.17 19.82
CA SER A 114 44.24 -44.61 21.22
C SER A 114 42.88 -44.56 21.92
N ARG A 115 42.68 -45.57 22.78
CA ARG A 115 41.49 -45.93 23.57
C ARG A 115 41.55 -45.32 24.98
N LEU A 116 40.45 -45.59 25.72
CA LEU A 116 40.27 -45.67 27.19
C LEU A 116 39.79 -44.38 27.86
N ALA A 117 38.91 -44.36 28.87
CA ALA A 117 38.07 -45.37 29.52
C ALA A 117 37.01 -44.64 30.40
N ALA A 118 35.97 -45.36 30.77
CA ALA A 118 34.89 -44.98 31.68
C ALA A 118 35.33 -44.72 33.13
N VAL A 119 34.61 -43.84 33.85
CA VAL A 119 34.37 -43.95 35.30
C VAL A 119 32.96 -43.47 35.66
N VAL A 120 32.32 -44.29 36.50
CA VAL A 120 31.02 -44.20 37.16
C VAL A 120 31.06 -43.25 38.36
N SER A 121 29.97 -42.54 38.67
CA SER A 121 29.53 -42.41 40.07
C SER A 121 28.03 -42.11 40.20
N ARG A 122 27.40 -42.89 41.09
CA ARG A 122 26.05 -42.74 41.64
C ARG A 122 26.05 -41.68 42.72
N SER A 123 24.93 -40.98 42.94
CA SER A 123 24.30 -40.96 44.27
C SER A 123 22.85 -40.52 44.22
N THR A 124 22.12 -41.15 45.13
CA THR A 124 20.70 -41.16 45.48
C THR A 124 20.22 -39.93 46.24
N SER A 125 18.93 -39.58 46.16
CA SER A 125 18.02 -39.70 47.32
C SER A 125 16.54 -39.47 46.97
N ARG A 126 15.71 -40.18 47.73
CA ARG A 126 14.24 -40.32 47.69
C ARG A 126 13.55 -39.17 48.44
N SER A 127 12.28 -38.91 48.11
CA SER A 127 11.20 -39.04 49.10
C SER A 127 9.84 -39.24 48.43
N LYS A 128 9.00 -40.05 49.10
CA LYS A 128 7.69 -40.58 48.71
C LYS A 128 6.57 -39.63 49.12
N ALA A 129 5.44 -39.69 48.43
CA ALA A 129 4.12 -39.77 49.07
C ALA A 129 3.09 -40.38 48.10
N THR A 130 2.08 -41.01 48.69
CA THR A 130 1.28 -42.15 48.20
C THR A 130 -0.21 -41.81 48.13
N SER A 131 -0.95 -42.55 47.30
CA SER A 131 -2.35 -43.04 47.41
C SER A 131 -3.05 -42.91 46.05
N SER A 132 -3.54 -43.92 45.32
CA SER A 132 -4.21 -45.23 45.54
C SER A 132 -5.70 -45.14 45.20
N ILE A 133 -6.22 -46.18 44.50
CA ILE A 133 -7.63 -46.61 44.38
C ILE A 133 -8.41 -45.90 43.23
N ASP A 134 -9.09 -46.53 42.26
CA ASP A 134 -9.60 -47.90 42.10
C ASP A 134 -9.78 -48.29 40.62
N LYS A 135 -9.68 -49.59 40.33
CA LYS A 135 -10.19 -50.25 39.12
C LYS A 135 -11.49 -50.96 39.50
N ARG A 136 -12.59 -50.76 38.77
CA ARG A 136 -13.56 -51.81 38.45
C ARG A 136 -14.27 -51.54 37.12
N THR A 137 -14.35 -52.63 36.37
CA THR A 137 -14.91 -52.89 35.04
C THR A 137 -16.44 -53.04 35.03
N ALA A 138 -17.10 -52.67 33.92
CA ALA A 138 -18.00 -53.57 33.14
C ALA A 138 -18.74 -52.79 32.03
N GLY A 139 -18.91 -53.43 30.85
CA GLY A 139 -20.16 -53.34 30.11
C GLY A 139 -20.16 -52.71 28.72
N VAL A 140 -19.72 -53.49 27.74
CA VAL A 140 -19.99 -53.50 26.29
C VAL A 140 -21.31 -52.84 25.83
N GLY A 141 -21.23 -52.06 24.75
CA GLY A 141 -22.34 -51.70 23.87
C GLY A 141 -21.81 -51.08 22.57
N GLY A 142 -21.59 -51.92 21.55
CA GLY A 142 -21.05 -51.53 20.26
C GLY A 142 -22.02 -50.72 19.40
N GLY A 143 -21.44 -49.85 18.58
CA GLY A 143 -22.11 -49.03 17.58
C GLY A 143 -21.04 -48.42 16.68
N ASP A 144 -20.51 -49.26 15.79
CA ASP A 144 -19.55 -48.86 14.75
C ASP A 144 -20.17 -47.84 13.80
N GLY A 145 -19.46 -46.73 13.65
CA GLY A 145 -19.70 -45.65 12.70
C GLY A 145 -18.40 -44.88 12.49
N MET A 146 -17.33 -45.62 12.19
CA MET A 146 -16.03 -45.09 11.79
C MET A 146 -16.19 -44.50 10.39
N ASP A 147 -16.43 -43.19 10.30
CA ASP A 147 -16.36 -42.45 9.04
C ASP A 147 -14.92 -42.51 8.50
N THR A 148 -14.69 -43.50 7.63
CA THR A 148 -13.46 -43.65 6.87
C THR A 148 -13.37 -42.55 5.81
N ALA A 149 -12.33 -41.73 5.95
CA ALA A 149 -11.45 -41.29 4.87
C ALA A 149 -12.10 -40.70 3.60
N GLY A 150 -12.44 -39.42 3.65
CA GLY A 150 -12.33 -38.54 2.49
C GLY A 150 -10.91 -37.97 2.42
N GLY A 151 -9.99 -38.67 1.77
CA GLY A 151 -8.66 -38.15 1.45
C GLY A 151 -8.79 -36.92 0.56
N ARG A 152 -8.81 -35.72 1.15
CA ARG A 152 -8.66 -34.47 0.41
C ARG A 152 -7.18 -34.26 0.17
N GLU A 153 -6.75 -34.45 -1.08
CA GLU A 153 -5.40 -34.09 -1.51
C GLU A 153 -5.11 -32.63 -1.13
N SER A 154 -4.02 -32.40 -0.39
CA SER A 154 -3.53 -31.07 -0.09
C SER A 154 -3.28 -30.33 -1.42
N PRO A 155 -3.67 -29.04 -1.53
CA PRO A 155 -3.52 -28.32 -2.79
C PRO A 155 -2.06 -28.31 -3.23
N SER A 156 -1.79 -28.80 -4.45
CA SER A 156 -0.44 -28.79 -5.03
C SER A 156 -0.07 -27.37 -5.44
N ILE A 157 1.10 -26.88 -5.02
CA ILE A 157 1.59 -25.57 -5.43
C ILE A 157 2.32 -25.69 -6.78
N PRO A 158 1.86 -25.00 -7.84
CA PRO A 158 2.60 -24.96 -9.10
C PRO A 158 3.88 -24.14 -8.94
N LEU A 159 5.02 -24.78 -9.21
CA LEU A 159 6.33 -24.14 -9.24
C LEU A 159 6.64 -23.66 -10.65
N SER A 160 7.17 -22.43 -10.77
CA SER A 160 7.76 -21.96 -12.01
C SER A 160 9.06 -22.74 -12.29
N PRO A 161 9.51 -22.85 -13.55
CA PRO A 161 10.77 -23.52 -13.87
C PRO A 161 11.99 -22.94 -13.12
N ALA A 162 11.95 -21.64 -12.79
CA ALA A 162 13.01 -20.99 -12.03
C ALA A 162 12.97 -21.37 -10.54
N GLU A 163 11.79 -21.45 -9.93
CA GLU A 163 11.60 -21.94 -8.56
C GLU A 163 12.00 -23.41 -8.44
N SER A 164 11.58 -24.27 -9.38
CA SER A 164 11.96 -25.69 -9.38
C SER A 164 13.48 -25.86 -9.39
N ARG A 165 14.18 -25.17 -10.29
CA ARG A 165 15.66 -25.23 -10.36
C ARG A 165 16.32 -24.73 -9.08
N LEU A 166 15.77 -23.68 -8.46
CA LEU A 166 16.28 -23.14 -7.20
C LEU A 166 16.15 -24.17 -6.08
N PHE A 167 14.95 -24.73 -5.90
CA PHE A 167 14.65 -25.71 -4.85
C PHE A 167 15.40 -27.01 -5.07
N GLU A 168 15.49 -27.51 -6.30
CA GLU A 168 16.32 -28.67 -6.66
C GLU A 168 17.79 -28.45 -6.30
N THR A 169 18.32 -27.23 -6.55
CA THR A 169 19.70 -26.89 -6.19
C THR A 169 19.90 -26.94 -4.67
N MET A 170 18.99 -26.37 -3.89
CA MET A 170 19.08 -26.41 -2.42
C MET A 170 18.97 -27.84 -1.87
N LEU A 171 18.07 -28.66 -2.42
CA LEU A 171 17.93 -30.06 -2.04
C LEU A 171 19.20 -30.87 -2.39
N ALA A 172 19.84 -30.56 -3.52
CA ALA A 172 21.11 -31.19 -3.90
C ALA A 172 22.24 -30.84 -2.91
N VAL A 173 22.29 -29.61 -2.39
CA VAL A 173 23.24 -29.23 -1.33
C VAL A 173 22.99 -30.05 -0.07
N VAL A 174 21.74 -30.14 0.38
CA VAL A 174 21.37 -30.94 1.57
C VAL A 174 21.80 -32.39 1.41
N LYS A 175 21.58 -32.98 0.24
CA LYS A 175 21.96 -34.36 -0.07
C LYS A 175 23.49 -34.54 -0.12
N ASP A 176 24.19 -33.71 -0.88
CA ASP A 176 25.61 -33.89 -1.17
C ASP A 176 26.51 -33.56 0.03
N GLU A 177 26.11 -32.60 0.87
CA GLU A 177 26.81 -32.27 2.11
C GLU A 177 26.27 -33.09 3.31
N ASN A 178 25.36 -34.05 3.06
CA ASN A 178 24.77 -34.97 4.04
C ASN A 178 24.19 -34.26 5.27
N LEU A 179 23.43 -33.19 5.03
CA LEU A 179 22.82 -32.38 6.06
C LEU A 179 21.52 -33.03 6.54
N GLY A 180 21.38 -33.23 7.85
CA GLY A 180 20.14 -33.69 8.48
C GLY A 180 19.09 -32.57 8.64
N THR A 181 19.01 -31.64 7.69
CA THR A 181 18.14 -30.46 7.76
C THR A 181 16.95 -30.63 6.81
N THR A 182 15.76 -30.26 7.27
CA THR A 182 14.58 -30.17 6.38
C THR A 182 14.41 -28.73 5.94
N LEU A 183 14.31 -28.51 4.63
CA LEU A 183 14.03 -27.20 4.07
C LEU A 183 12.52 -27.01 3.93
N ARG A 184 12.03 -25.87 4.41
CA ARG A 184 10.62 -25.44 4.24
C ARG A 184 10.55 -24.01 3.73
N VAL A 185 9.68 -23.72 2.78
CA VAL A 185 9.27 -22.33 2.50
C VAL A 185 8.19 -21.96 3.49
N ALA A 186 8.29 -20.80 4.15
CA ALA A 186 7.32 -20.38 5.16
C ALA A 186 6.52 -19.14 4.74
N GLY A 187 5.28 -19.03 5.21
CA GLY A 187 4.54 -17.78 5.26
C GLY A 187 4.07 -17.22 3.92
N GLY A 188 4.58 -16.04 3.54
CA GLY A 188 3.99 -15.19 2.51
C GLY A 188 3.93 -15.85 1.13
N TRP A 189 5.03 -16.49 0.72
CA TRP A 189 5.12 -17.20 -0.56
C TRP A 189 4.08 -18.32 -0.66
N VAL A 190 3.94 -19.14 0.40
CA VAL A 190 2.98 -20.26 0.43
C VAL A 190 1.55 -19.75 0.26
N ARG A 191 1.17 -18.75 1.06
CA ARG A 191 -0.16 -18.13 0.99
C ARG A 191 -0.46 -17.55 -0.39
N ASP A 192 0.46 -16.73 -0.92
CA ASP A 192 0.21 -16.02 -2.16
C ASP A 192 0.17 -16.98 -3.36
N LYS A 193 0.93 -18.09 -3.31
CA LYS A 193 0.82 -19.19 -4.29
C LYS A 193 -0.51 -19.92 -4.23
N VAL A 194 -0.98 -20.27 -3.03
CA VAL A 194 -2.27 -20.98 -2.86
C VAL A 194 -3.45 -20.09 -3.30
N LEU A 195 -3.37 -18.78 -3.06
CA LEU A 195 -4.40 -17.82 -3.50
C LEU A 195 -4.31 -17.47 -5.00
N GLY A 196 -3.29 -17.94 -5.72
CA GLY A 196 -3.03 -17.53 -7.10
C GLY A 196 -2.66 -16.04 -7.25
N HIS A 197 -2.21 -15.40 -6.17
CA HIS A 197 -1.83 -13.98 -6.12
C HIS A 197 -0.31 -13.81 -6.26
N TRP A 198 0.27 -14.40 -7.31
CA TRP A 198 1.70 -14.29 -7.61
C TRP A 198 1.91 -13.68 -9.00
N SER A 199 2.99 -12.91 -9.16
CA SER A 199 3.37 -12.32 -10.44
C SER A 199 4.67 -12.96 -10.91
N ALA A 200 4.71 -13.42 -12.16
CA ALA A 200 5.91 -14.00 -12.76
C ALA A 200 7.02 -12.97 -13.00
N ASP A 201 6.64 -11.69 -13.18
CA ASP A 201 7.52 -10.61 -13.62
C ASP A 201 8.04 -9.72 -12.47
N GLY A 202 7.76 -10.09 -11.22
CA GLY A 202 8.14 -9.35 -10.02
C GLY A 202 9.31 -9.96 -9.26
N GLU A 203 9.89 -9.19 -8.35
CA GLU A 203 10.77 -9.75 -7.31
C GLU A 203 9.96 -10.63 -6.38
N VAL A 204 10.42 -11.85 -6.14
CA VAL A 204 9.73 -12.86 -5.33
C VAL A 204 10.51 -13.06 -4.03
N ASP A 205 9.83 -12.84 -2.91
CA ASP A 205 10.39 -13.01 -1.57
C ASP A 205 10.11 -14.43 -1.06
N ILE A 206 11.16 -15.15 -0.64
CA ILE A 206 11.11 -16.55 -0.21
C ILE A 206 11.82 -16.71 1.13
N ASP A 207 11.03 -16.95 2.17
CA ASP A 207 11.55 -17.32 3.50
C ASP A 207 11.81 -18.84 3.56
N ILE A 208 13.07 -19.25 3.59
CA ILE A 208 13.48 -20.65 3.78
C ILE A 208 13.73 -20.91 5.27
N ALA A 209 12.83 -21.66 5.89
CA ALA A 209 12.97 -22.12 7.27
C ALA A 209 13.87 -23.35 7.36
N LEU A 210 14.81 -23.31 8.31
CA LEU A 210 15.81 -24.34 8.60
C LEU A 210 15.61 -24.91 10.02
N ASP A 211 15.67 -26.24 10.14
CA ASP A 211 15.40 -26.96 11.39
C ASP A 211 16.54 -26.86 12.41
N ASN A 212 17.79 -26.99 11.95
CA ASN A 212 18.95 -27.24 12.81
C ASN A 212 20.24 -26.56 12.35
N LEU A 213 20.17 -25.67 11.36
CA LEU A 213 21.31 -24.95 10.81
C LEU A 213 21.06 -23.45 10.84
N MET A 214 22.09 -22.66 11.13
CA MET A 214 22.00 -21.21 11.00
C MET A 214 21.91 -20.82 9.52
N GLY A 215 21.14 -19.76 9.24
CA GLY A 215 20.94 -19.30 7.86
C GLY A 215 22.25 -18.93 7.15
N SER A 216 23.21 -18.33 7.87
CA SER A 216 24.52 -17.96 7.34
C SER A 216 25.37 -19.17 6.99
N ASP A 217 25.36 -20.20 7.83
CA ASP A 217 26.06 -21.47 7.56
C ASP A 217 25.50 -22.15 6.32
N PHE A 218 24.18 -22.23 6.18
CA PHE A 218 23.55 -22.81 4.99
C PHE A 218 23.84 -22.01 3.73
N ALA A 219 23.77 -20.68 3.79
CA ALA A 219 24.10 -19.82 2.66
C ALA A 219 25.57 -19.96 2.22
N ALA A 220 26.50 -20.09 3.17
CA ALA A 220 27.91 -20.35 2.89
C ALA A 220 28.13 -21.72 2.24
N MET A 221 27.47 -22.77 2.76
CA MET A 221 27.50 -24.12 2.18
C MET A 221 26.96 -24.16 0.76
N LEU A 222 25.84 -23.47 0.49
CA LEU A 222 25.26 -23.36 -0.85
C LEU A 222 26.23 -22.71 -1.83
N ASN A 223 26.87 -21.59 -1.47
CA ASN A 223 27.88 -20.95 -2.31
C ASN A 223 29.11 -21.83 -2.52
N GLY A 224 29.57 -22.53 -1.48
CA GLY A 224 30.68 -23.48 -1.59
C GLY A 224 30.37 -24.61 -2.57
N TRP A 225 29.16 -25.18 -2.49
CA TRP A 225 28.70 -26.24 -3.38
C TRP A 225 28.58 -25.77 -4.84
N LEU A 226 28.09 -24.55 -5.06
CA LEU A 226 28.02 -23.90 -6.38
C LEU A 226 29.42 -23.69 -6.96
N ALA A 227 30.35 -23.15 -6.17
CA ALA A 227 31.73 -22.90 -6.58
C ALA A 227 32.46 -24.19 -6.98
N LYS A 228 32.33 -25.27 -6.19
CA LYS A 228 32.90 -26.60 -6.49
C LYS A 228 32.46 -27.15 -7.85
N ARG A 229 31.30 -26.72 -8.35
CA ARG A 229 30.70 -27.15 -9.63
C ARG A 229 30.84 -26.12 -10.74
N GLY A 230 31.67 -25.08 -10.55
CA GLY A 230 31.88 -24.02 -11.53
C GLY A 230 30.63 -23.19 -11.83
N ARG A 231 29.66 -23.16 -10.92
CA ARG A 231 28.43 -22.37 -11.04
C ARG A 231 28.60 -20.98 -10.43
N GLN A 232 27.75 -20.04 -10.86
CA GLN A 232 27.69 -18.70 -10.29
C GLN A 232 27.40 -18.77 -8.79
N VAL A 233 28.21 -18.06 -7.99
CA VAL A 233 27.98 -17.82 -6.57
C VAL A 233 27.24 -16.50 -6.37
N TYR A 234 26.57 -16.36 -5.23
CA TYR A 234 25.72 -15.21 -4.93
C TYR A 234 26.24 -14.45 -3.71
N ASN A 235 25.96 -13.15 -3.66
CA ASN A 235 26.26 -12.35 -2.47
C ASN A 235 25.31 -12.73 -1.34
N VAL A 236 25.89 -12.98 -0.16
CA VAL A 236 25.15 -13.27 1.08
C VAL A 236 25.26 -12.04 1.98
N GLY A 237 24.12 -11.46 2.33
CA GLY A 237 24.00 -10.43 3.35
C GLY A 237 23.60 -11.06 4.67
N ILE A 238 24.30 -10.74 5.75
CA ILE A 238 23.90 -11.18 7.09
C ILE A 238 23.17 -10.02 7.76
N ILE A 239 21.89 -10.23 8.07
CA ILE A 239 21.12 -9.32 8.90
C ILE A 239 21.27 -9.78 10.34
N SER A 240 22.06 -9.04 11.12
CA SER A 240 22.30 -9.34 12.52
C SER A 240 21.02 -9.24 13.36
N ALA A 241 20.94 -10.05 14.41
CA ALA A 241 19.88 -9.98 15.39
C ALA A 241 19.83 -8.56 15.99
N ASN A 242 18.68 -7.90 15.82
CA ASN A 242 18.33 -6.65 16.44
C ASN A 242 16.97 -6.78 17.17
N PRO A 243 16.99 -7.14 18.47
CA PRO A 243 15.78 -7.28 19.27
C PRO A 243 14.90 -6.03 19.33
N THR A 244 15.51 -4.84 19.28
CA THR A 244 14.76 -3.55 19.30
C THR A 244 13.96 -3.31 18.02
N LYS A 245 14.36 -3.95 16.91
CA LYS A 245 13.62 -3.95 15.63
C LYS A 245 12.79 -5.21 15.42
N SER A 246 12.59 -6.02 16.46
CA SER A 246 11.93 -7.33 16.38
C SER A 246 12.59 -8.33 15.41
N LYS A 247 13.90 -8.20 15.19
CA LYS A 247 14.72 -9.19 14.46
C LYS A 247 15.53 -9.97 15.49
N HIS A 248 14.99 -11.03 16.06
CA HIS A 248 15.57 -11.67 17.24
C HIS A 248 16.59 -12.77 16.92
N LEU A 249 16.61 -13.26 15.69
CA LEU A 249 17.63 -14.18 15.19
C LEU A 249 18.34 -13.56 13.99
N GLU A 250 19.56 -14.02 13.77
CA GLU A 250 20.28 -13.75 12.53
C GLU A 250 19.48 -14.30 11.35
N THR A 251 19.46 -13.55 10.26
CA THR A 251 18.86 -13.99 8.99
C THR A 251 19.89 -13.77 7.91
N ALA A 252 20.15 -14.80 7.11
CA ALA A 252 21.01 -14.66 5.94
C ALA A 252 20.13 -14.42 4.72
N THR A 253 20.36 -13.29 4.06
CA THR A 253 19.65 -12.91 2.84
C THR A 253 20.55 -13.17 1.63
N MET A 254 19.99 -13.75 0.58
CA MET A 254 20.69 -14.03 -0.67
C MET A 254 19.79 -13.67 -1.84
N ARG A 255 20.35 -13.03 -2.88
CA ARG A 255 19.61 -12.70 -4.10
C ARG A 255 20.01 -13.61 -5.25
N VAL A 256 19.04 -14.36 -5.79
CA VAL A 256 19.22 -15.28 -6.92
C VAL A 256 18.27 -14.89 -8.05
N GLY A 257 18.78 -14.16 -9.05
CA GLY A 257 17.95 -13.63 -10.13
C GLY A 257 16.88 -12.67 -9.60
N SER A 258 15.61 -12.98 -9.82
CA SER A 258 14.45 -12.26 -9.28
C SER A 258 14.03 -12.70 -7.88
N PHE A 259 14.67 -13.73 -7.30
CA PHE A 259 14.36 -14.20 -5.95
C PHE A 259 15.18 -13.47 -4.89
N SER A 260 14.49 -12.91 -3.90
CA SER A 260 15.06 -12.54 -2.61
C SER A 260 14.82 -13.71 -1.66
N ILE A 261 15.87 -14.28 -1.10
CA ILE A 261 15.80 -15.50 -0.29
C ILE A 261 16.32 -15.18 1.10
N ASP A 262 15.48 -15.36 2.10
CA ASP A 262 15.84 -15.20 3.51
C ASP A 262 15.90 -16.57 4.17
N PHE A 263 17.09 -16.98 4.61
CA PHE A 263 17.29 -18.18 5.41
C PHE A 263 17.01 -17.87 6.88
N VAL A 264 15.91 -18.41 7.38
CA VAL A 264 15.40 -18.16 8.73
C VAL A 264 15.42 -19.44 9.54
N ASN A 265 15.64 -19.30 10.85
CA ASN A 265 15.49 -20.42 11.77
C ASN A 265 14.04 -20.52 12.27
N LEU A 266 13.62 -21.77 12.49
CA LEU A 266 12.43 -22.05 13.28
C LEU A 266 12.65 -21.59 14.71
N ARG A 267 11.65 -20.93 15.28
CA ARG A 267 11.80 -20.28 16.59
C ARG A 267 10.76 -20.80 17.55
N THR A 268 11.19 -20.96 18.79
CA THR A 268 10.30 -21.01 19.95
C THR A 268 10.42 -19.68 20.69
N GLU A 269 9.30 -19.16 21.20
CA GLU A 269 9.21 -17.87 21.89
C GLU A 269 8.57 -18.06 23.25
N ALA A 270 9.23 -17.56 24.31
CA ALA A 270 8.61 -17.37 25.62
C ALA A 270 8.56 -15.87 25.94
N TYR A 271 7.33 -15.37 26.13
CA TYR A 271 7.07 -13.97 26.48
C TYR A 271 7.07 -13.82 28.01
N THR A 272 7.59 -12.69 28.50
CA THR A 272 7.49 -12.32 29.93
C THR A 272 6.59 -11.10 30.08
N ASP A 273 5.93 -10.96 31.22
CA ASP A 273 4.96 -9.87 31.46
C ASP A 273 5.58 -8.45 31.33
N GLU A 274 6.90 -8.36 31.47
CA GLU A 274 7.66 -7.11 31.56
C GLU A 274 8.37 -6.73 30.25
N SER A 275 8.50 -7.64 29.29
CA SER A 275 9.27 -7.43 28.06
C SER A 275 8.53 -7.89 26.81
N ARG A 276 8.44 -7.00 25.81
CA ARG A 276 7.95 -7.32 24.46
C ARG A 276 8.88 -8.29 23.71
N ILE A 277 10.14 -8.38 24.14
CA ILE A 277 11.15 -9.20 23.50
C ILE A 277 11.08 -10.59 24.13
N PRO A 278 10.61 -11.64 23.41
CA PRO A 278 10.61 -12.98 23.94
C PRO A 278 12.04 -13.51 24.05
N SER A 279 12.29 -14.39 25.03
CA SER A 279 13.47 -15.25 24.98
C SER A 279 13.25 -16.30 23.89
N MET A 280 14.19 -16.42 22.95
CA MET A 280 14.04 -17.29 21.79
C MET A 280 15.09 -18.39 21.74
N GLY A 281 14.67 -19.56 21.26
CA GLY A 281 15.53 -20.70 20.91
C GLY A 281 15.17 -21.27 19.53
N ILE A 282 15.95 -22.25 19.07
CA ILE A 282 15.59 -23.07 17.90
C ILE A 282 14.38 -23.92 18.29
N GLY A 283 13.28 -23.78 17.54
CA GLY A 283 12.02 -24.46 17.81
C GLY A 283 11.65 -25.48 16.74
N SER A 284 10.59 -26.24 16.99
CA SER A 284 9.93 -27.11 16.00
C SER A 284 9.08 -26.30 15.00
N PRO A 285 8.74 -26.87 13.83
CA PRO A 285 7.82 -26.25 12.88
C PRO A 285 6.47 -25.91 13.50
N GLU A 286 5.98 -26.78 14.39
CA GLU A 286 4.74 -26.61 15.14
C GLU A 286 4.80 -25.38 16.06
N GLU A 287 5.87 -25.25 16.85
CA GLU A 287 6.09 -24.09 17.72
C GLU A 287 6.22 -22.80 16.92
N ASP A 288 6.93 -22.84 15.78
CA ASP A 288 7.06 -21.69 14.88
C ASP A 288 5.72 -21.29 14.25
N ALA A 289 4.88 -22.27 13.91
CA ALA A 289 3.54 -22.03 13.39
C ALA A 289 2.65 -21.33 14.44
N MET A 290 2.65 -21.84 15.68
CA MET A 290 1.78 -21.35 16.75
C MET A 290 2.14 -19.95 17.23
N ARG A 291 3.43 -19.56 17.17
CA ARG A 291 3.84 -18.19 17.51
C ARG A 291 3.52 -17.16 16.44
N ARG A 292 3.14 -17.55 15.21
CA ARG A 292 2.89 -16.58 14.11
C ARG A 292 1.62 -15.78 14.32
N ASP A 293 1.52 -14.69 13.55
CA ASP A 293 0.42 -13.75 13.68
C ASP A 293 -0.93 -14.34 13.25
N LEU A 294 -0.96 -15.01 12.08
CA LEU A 294 -2.18 -15.49 11.46
C LEU A 294 -2.01 -16.93 10.93
N THR A 295 -3.07 -17.72 10.99
CA THR A 295 -3.11 -19.11 10.48
C THR A 295 -2.70 -19.19 9.02
N ILE A 296 -3.18 -18.26 8.18
CA ILE A 296 -2.84 -18.17 6.76
C ILE A 296 -1.36 -17.85 6.49
N ASN A 297 -0.63 -17.31 7.48
CA ASN A 297 0.81 -17.01 7.40
C ASN A 297 1.66 -18.07 8.13
N ALA A 298 1.02 -19.06 8.74
CA ALA A 298 1.64 -20.14 9.50
C ALA A 298 1.75 -21.45 8.69
N LEU A 299 1.50 -21.38 7.39
CA LEU A 299 1.69 -22.49 6.46
C LEU A 299 3.14 -22.62 6.04
N PHE A 300 3.56 -23.88 5.87
CA PHE A 300 4.87 -24.25 5.35
C PHE A 300 4.71 -25.07 4.07
N TYR A 301 5.67 -24.96 3.17
CA TYR A 301 5.80 -25.84 2.02
C TYR A 301 7.11 -26.62 2.16
N ASN A 302 7.01 -27.93 2.34
CA ASN A 302 8.16 -28.79 2.53
C ASN A 302 8.81 -29.09 1.17
N LEU A 303 10.05 -28.64 0.98
CA LEU A 303 10.75 -28.80 -0.30
C LEU A 303 11.02 -30.27 -0.63
N HIS A 304 11.16 -31.13 0.39
CA HIS A 304 11.49 -32.54 0.22
C HIS A 304 10.28 -33.37 -0.22
N THR A 305 9.09 -33.07 0.30
CA THR A 305 7.86 -33.81 -0.02
C THR A 305 7.03 -33.14 -1.11
N GLY A 306 7.26 -31.85 -1.37
CA GLY A 306 6.45 -31.06 -2.30
C GLY A 306 5.03 -30.80 -1.78
N GLN A 307 4.82 -30.87 -0.47
CA GLN A 307 3.50 -30.74 0.16
C GLN A 307 3.43 -29.53 1.10
N ILE A 308 2.22 -28.99 1.26
CA ILE A 308 1.92 -27.97 2.25
C ILE A 308 1.72 -28.64 3.62
N GLU A 309 2.39 -28.12 4.63
CA GLU A 309 2.24 -28.49 6.03
C GLU A 309 1.46 -27.39 6.76
N ASP A 310 0.31 -27.75 7.33
CA ASP A 310 -0.57 -26.87 8.13
C ASP A 310 -0.58 -27.34 9.59
N PHE A 311 0.43 -26.93 10.35
CA PHE A 311 0.56 -27.29 11.77
C PHE A 311 -0.52 -26.64 12.65
N CYS A 312 -1.21 -25.60 12.17
CA CYS A 312 -2.36 -25.03 12.85
C CYS A 312 -3.64 -25.86 12.66
N GLY A 313 -3.65 -26.76 11.67
CA GLY A 313 -4.80 -27.60 11.28
C GLY A 313 -5.98 -26.84 10.68
N ARG A 314 -5.86 -25.52 10.49
CA ARG A 314 -6.94 -24.64 10.04
C ARG A 314 -6.50 -23.60 9.00
N GLY A 315 -5.21 -23.38 8.77
CA GLY A 315 -4.73 -22.35 7.85
C GLY A 315 -5.22 -22.53 6.42
N LEU A 316 -5.24 -23.75 5.89
CA LEU A 316 -5.78 -24.04 4.55
C LEU A 316 -7.30 -23.85 4.48
N ARG A 317 -8.01 -24.16 5.56
CA ARG A 317 -9.47 -23.97 5.66
C ARG A 317 -9.79 -22.48 5.73
N ASP A 318 -9.12 -21.74 6.59
CA ASP A 318 -9.30 -20.30 6.79
C ASP A 318 -9.00 -19.53 5.51
N MET A 319 -8.00 -19.97 4.75
CA MET A 319 -7.69 -19.40 3.44
C MET A 319 -8.81 -19.62 2.41
N ARG A 320 -9.42 -20.81 2.42
CA ARG A 320 -10.55 -21.14 1.52
C ARG A 320 -11.83 -20.38 1.91
N GLU A 321 -12.09 -20.23 3.20
CA GLU A 321 -13.26 -19.52 3.73
C GLU A 321 -13.06 -17.99 3.72
N GLY A 322 -11.85 -17.50 3.46
CA GLY A 322 -11.55 -16.08 3.45
C GLY A 322 -11.60 -15.46 4.85
N VAL A 323 -11.00 -16.12 5.84
CA VAL A 323 -11.03 -15.75 7.27
C VAL A 323 -9.63 -15.46 7.79
N ILE A 324 -9.48 -14.34 8.49
CA ILE A 324 -8.29 -13.96 9.24
C ILE A 324 -8.47 -14.41 10.70
N ARG A 325 -7.59 -15.33 11.14
CA ARG A 325 -7.60 -15.91 12.49
C ARG A 325 -6.17 -16.06 13.02
N THR A 326 -6.00 -15.98 14.33
CA THR A 326 -4.75 -16.30 15.04
C THR A 326 -4.60 -17.81 15.26
N PRO A 327 -3.37 -18.36 15.27
CA PRO A 327 -3.14 -19.78 15.61
C PRO A 327 -3.60 -20.13 17.04
N LEU A 328 -3.20 -19.31 18.00
CA LEU A 328 -3.54 -19.39 19.42
C LEU A 328 -4.75 -18.50 19.75
N PRO A 329 -5.33 -18.59 20.97
CA PRO A 329 -6.45 -17.76 21.35
C PRO A 329 -6.16 -16.27 21.11
N ALA A 330 -7.14 -15.57 20.52
CA ALA A 330 -6.92 -14.25 19.95
C ALA A 330 -6.49 -13.23 21.01
N LEU A 331 -7.17 -13.20 22.15
CA LEU A 331 -6.89 -12.26 23.23
C LEU A 331 -5.45 -12.40 23.76
N THR A 332 -4.99 -13.63 24.02
CA THR A 332 -3.61 -13.88 24.47
C THR A 332 -2.61 -13.42 23.42
N THR A 333 -2.84 -13.78 22.15
CA THR A 333 -1.97 -13.42 21.03
C THR A 333 -1.82 -11.89 20.87
N LEU A 334 -2.92 -11.15 21.04
CA LEU A 334 -2.93 -9.69 20.93
C LEU A 334 -2.34 -8.99 22.15
N LEU A 335 -2.40 -9.58 23.35
CA LEU A 335 -1.78 -8.99 24.54
C LEU A 335 -0.25 -9.18 24.57
N ASP A 336 0.23 -10.28 23.99
CA ASP A 336 1.66 -10.60 23.83
C ASP A 336 2.31 -9.67 22.78
N ASP A 337 1.72 -9.56 21.59
CA ASP A 337 2.13 -8.60 20.56
C ASP A 337 0.93 -7.83 19.99
N PRO A 338 0.61 -6.66 20.57
CA PRO A 338 -0.54 -5.85 20.15
C PRO A 338 -0.47 -5.36 18.72
N LEU A 339 0.70 -5.32 18.08
CA LEU A 339 0.81 -4.91 16.67
C LEU A 339 0.07 -5.90 15.75
N ARG A 340 -0.12 -7.16 16.18
CA ARG A 340 -0.84 -8.19 15.43
C ARG A 340 -2.27 -7.77 15.09
N VAL A 341 -2.92 -6.90 15.89
CA VAL A 341 -4.25 -6.38 15.56
C VAL A 341 -4.23 -5.55 14.27
N LEU A 342 -3.23 -4.68 14.10
CA LEU A 342 -3.08 -3.88 12.89
C LEU A 342 -2.66 -4.75 11.71
N ARG A 343 -1.84 -5.78 11.93
CA ARG A 343 -1.50 -6.76 10.88
C ARG A 343 -2.72 -7.54 10.43
N ALA A 344 -3.59 -7.97 11.34
CA ALA A 344 -4.85 -8.64 11.02
C ALA A 344 -5.74 -7.74 10.15
N VAL A 345 -5.91 -6.46 10.53
CA VAL A 345 -6.64 -5.47 9.72
C VAL A 345 -6.02 -5.30 8.34
N ARG A 346 -4.69 -5.20 8.25
CA ARG A 346 -3.98 -5.06 6.97
C ARG A 346 -4.20 -6.28 6.08
N PHE A 347 -4.14 -7.50 6.62
CA PHE A 347 -4.35 -8.71 5.84
C PHE A 347 -5.82 -8.89 5.46
N ALA A 348 -6.75 -8.61 6.36
CA ALA A 348 -8.20 -8.64 6.09
C ALA A 348 -8.56 -7.69 4.95
N SER A 349 -8.07 -6.45 4.99
CA SER A 349 -8.30 -5.47 3.92
C SER A 349 -7.58 -5.83 2.62
N ARG A 350 -6.29 -6.21 2.66
CA ARG A 350 -5.52 -6.54 1.46
C ARG A 350 -6.09 -7.74 0.70
N LEU A 351 -6.47 -8.80 1.42
CA LEU A 351 -6.98 -10.05 0.85
C LEU A 351 -8.50 -10.06 0.67
N ALA A 352 -9.19 -8.99 1.08
CA ALA A 352 -10.65 -8.92 1.14
C ALA A 352 -11.29 -9.99 2.05
N PHE A 353 -10.55 -10.50 3.03
CA PHE A 353 -11.02 -11.51 3.99
C PHE A 353 -11.81 -10.90 5.14
N SER A 354 -12.63 -11.71 5.79
CA SER A 354 -13.30 -11.38 7.05
C SER A 354 -12.37 -11.64 8.24
N ILE A 355 -12.61 -10.99 9.38
CA ILE A 355 -11.91 -11.28 10.63
C ILE A 355 -12.79 -12.22 11.44
N SER A 356 -12.24 -13.30 12.00
CA SER A 356 -13.04 -14.23 12.81
C SER A 356 -13.63 -13.55 14.04
N ASP A 357 -14.84 -13.93 14.45
CA ASP A 357 -15.55 -13.34 15.60
C ASP A 357 -14.71 -13.29 16.88
N GLU A 358 -13.98 -14.37 17.19
CA GLU A 358 -13.07 -14.41 18.35
C GLU A 358 -12.02 -13.31 18.30
N LEU A 359 -11.45 -13.08 17.11
CA LEU A 359 -10.44 -12.04 16.89
C LEU A 359 -11.05 -10.64 16.87
N VAL A 360 -12.29 -10.46 16.41
CA VAL A 360 -13.02 -9.20 16.51
C VAL A 360 -13.25 -8.83 17.98
N VAL A 361 -13.78 -9.78 18.78
CA VAL A 361 -14.02 -9.58 20.22
C VAL A 361 -12.73 -9.24 20.95
N ALA A 362 -11.64 -9.97 20.68
CA ALA A 362 -10.34 -9.70 21.28
C ALA A 362 -9.76 -8.35 20.83
N ALA A 363 -9.88 -7.99 19.56
CA ALA A 363 -9.35 -6.76 19.00
C ALA A 363 -10.05 -5.51 19.54
N SER A 364 -11.34 -5.61 19.85
CA SER A 364 -12.14 -4.55 20.48
C SER A 364 -11.99 -4.45 22.00
N ASP A 365 -11.19 -5.32 22.62
CA ASP A 365 -10.96 -5.30 24.07
C ASP A 365 -10.13 -4.06 24.46
N PRO A 366 -10.58 -3.24 25.44
CA PRO A 366 -9.84 -2.07 25.90
C PRO A 366 -8.42 -2.35 26.39
N ARG A 367 -8.14 -3.57 26.89
CA ARG A 367 -6.79 -3.99 27.30
C ARG A 367 -5.87 -4.10 26.09
N VAL A 368 -6.38 -4.57 24.95
CA VAL A 368 -5.62 -4.62 23.69
C VAL A 368 -5.36 -3.20 23.18
N HIS A 369 -6.34 -2.30 23.27
CA HIS A 369 -6.15 -0.89 22.89
C HIS A 369 -5.06 -0.23 23.73
N GLY A 370 -5.12 -0.40 25.06
CA GLY A 370 -4.09 0.10 25.98
C GLY A 370 -2.72 -0.52 25.71
N ALA A 371 -2.66 -1.83 25.47
CA ALA A 371 -1.42 -2.52 25.12
C ALA A 371 -0.84 -2.00 23.79
N LEU A 372 -1.68 -1.75 22.77
CA LEU A 372 -1.26 -1.16 21.50
C LEU A 372 -0.71 0.26 21.70
N ALA A 373 -1.36 1.08 22.53
CA ALA A 373 -0.93 2.44 22.83
C ALA A 373 0.41 2.50 23.57
N HIS A 374 0.65 1.59 24.52
CA HIS A 374 1.77 1.66 25.46
C HIS A 374 2.95 0.72 25.13
N LYS A 375 2.69 -0.47 24.56
CA LYS A 375 3.73 -1.46 24.23
C LYS A 375 4.26 -1.35 22.81
N VAL A 376 3.60 -0.59 21.93
CA VAL A 376 3.97 -0.47 20.51
C VAL A 376 4.43 0.95 20.17
N SER A 377 5.62 1.05 19.59
CA SER A 377 6.13 2.35 19.15
C SER A 377 5.29 2.94 18.02
N ARG A 378 5.21 4.27 18.00
CA ARG A 378 4.47 5.03 16.98
C ARG A 378 4.98 4.78 15.57
N GLU A 379 6.28 4.53 15.41
CA GLU A 379 6.92 4.19 14.13
C GLU A 379 6.37 2.88 13.55
N ARG A 380 6.11 1.87 14.40
CA ARG A 380 5.59 0.57 13.95
C ARG A 380 4.10 0.65 13.61
N ILE A 381 3.33 1.37 14.42
CA ILE A 381 1.92 1.67 14.12
C ILE A 381 1.83 2.40 12.77
N GLY A 382 2.61 3.48 12.63
CA GLY A 382 2.67 4.26 11.40
C GLY A 382 3.08 3.45 10.17
N SER A 383 4.02 2.51 10.32
CA SER A 383 4.45 1.64 9.24
C SER A 383 3.34 0.68 8.78
N GLU A 384 2.59 0.07 9.70
CA GLU A 384 1.45 -0.79 9.33
C GLU A 384 0.32 0.01 8.69
N VAL A 385 0.00 1.20 9.21
CA VAL A 385 -0.98 2.12 8.60
C VAL A 385 -0.54 2.53 7.20
N ASP A 386 0.74 2.85 7.00
CA ASP A 386 1.25 3.25 5.69
C ASP A 386 1.20 2.11 4.66
N LEU A 387 1.40 0.86 5.10
CA LEU A 387 1.18 -0.32 4.27
C LEU A 387 -0.31 -0.49 3.90
N MET A 388 -1.23 -0.22 4.82
CA MET A 388 -2.67 -0.21 4.51
C MET A 388 -3.01 0.88 3.49
N MET A 389 -2.43 2.08 3.63
CA MET A 389 -2.67 3.22 2.73
C MET A 389 -2.09 3.02 1.32
N ARG A 390 -1.08 2.15 1.17
CA ARG A 390 -0.52 1.74 -0.12
C ARG A 390 -1.23 0.53 -0.73
N SER A 391 -2.11 -0.14 0.02
CA SER A 391 -2.84 -1.31 -0.46
C SER A 391 -3.94 -0.91 -1.44
N GLY A 392 -4.57 -1.90 -2.08
CA GLY A 392 -5.70 -1.65 -2.99
C GLY A 392 -7.02 -1.26 -2.31
N GLN A 393 -7.11 -1.33 -0.98
CA GLN A 393 -8.37 -1.08 -0.24
C GLN A 393 -8.17 -0.27 1.06
N PRO A 394 -7.57 0.94 1.02
CA PRO A 394 -7.33 1.77 2.20
C PRO A 394 -8.60 2.14 2.98
N ALA A 395 -9.73 2.45 2.34
CA ALA A 395 -10.96 2.75 3.08
C ALA A 395 -11.52 1.53 3.80
N ARG A 396 -11.36 0.32 3.25
CA ARG A 396 -11.72 -0.92 3.97
C ARG A 396 -10.85 -1.10 5.21
N ALA A 397 -9.54 -0.85 5.10
CA ALA A 397 -8.62 -0.93 6.24
C ALA A 397 -8.98 0.08 7.33
N MET A 398 -9.23 1.33 6.98
CA MET A 398 -9.66 2.36 7.93
C MET A 398 -11.06 2.10 8.49
N GLY A 399 -11.95 1.49 7.72
CA GLY A 399 -13.25 1.00 8.17
C GLY A 399 -13.13 -0.04 9.27
N LEU A 400 -12.29 -1.06 9.07
CA LEU A 400 -11.99 -2.06 10.10
C LEU A 400 -11.35 -1.44 11.35
N ILE A 401 -10.48 -0.43 11.22
CA ILE A 401 -9.95 0.32 12.37
C ILE A 401 -11.07 1.00 13.16
N ALA A 402 -12.05 1.59 12.48
CA ALA A 402 -13.20 2.22 13.13
C ALA A 402 -14.11 1.19 13.80
N GLU A 403 -14.46 0.11 13.10
CA GLU A 403 -15.31 -0.98 13.60
C GLU A 403 -14.75 -1.64 14.85
N LEU A 404 -13.42 -1.80 14.90
CA LEU A 404 -12.72 -2.35 16.06
C LEU A 404 -12.52 -1.34 17.21
N GLY A 405 -12.88 -0.06 17.03
CA GLY A 405 -12.69 0.98 18.05
C GLY A 405 -11.23 1.43 18.21
N LEU A 406 -10.37 1.15 17.23
CA LEU A 406 -8.93 1.41 17.30
C LEU A 406 -8.55 2.83 16.83
N ALA A 407 -9.49 3.59 16.25
CA ALA A 407 -9.22 4.89 15.63
C ALA A 407 -8.48 5.88 16.56
N GLU A 408 -8.92 6.02 17.81
CA GLU A 408 -8.30 6.94 18.77
C GLU A 408 -6.90 6.49 19.21
N THR A 409 -6.67 5.17 19.26
CA THR A 409 -5.38 4.58 19.60
C THR A 409 -4.38 4.74 18.45
N VAL A 410 -4.84 4.57 17.21
CA VAL A 410 -4.01 4.65 16.01
C VAL A 410 -3.79 6.10 15.57
N PHE A 411 -4.78 6.98 15.69
CA PHE A 411 -4.74 8.38 15.27
C PHE A 411 -5.06 9.34 16.43
N PRO A 412 -4.28 9.30 17.52
CA PRO A 412 -4.54 10.18 18.66
C PRO A 412 -4.40 11.65 18.24
N VAL A 413 -5.36 12.46 18.62
CA VAL A 413 -5.36 13.91 18.43
C VAL A 413 -4.89 14.61 19.73
N PRO A 414 -4.39 15.86 19.67
CA PRO A 414 -3.93 16.56 20.86
C PRO A 414 -5.08 16.84 21.86
N LEU A 415 -5.02 16.24 23.04
CA LEU A 415 -6.10 16.28 24.07
C LEU A 415 -6.46 17.68 24.63
N THR A 416 -5.68 18.73 24.35
CA THR A 416 -5.94 20.08 24.89
C THR A 416 -5.37 21.16 24.01
N GLY A 417 -6.00 22.34 24.05
CA GLY A 417 -5.52 23.55 23.38
C GLY A 417 -5.81 23.55 21.89
N ILE A 418 -6.81 22.79 21.45
CA ILE A 418 -7.32 22.84 20.08
C ILE A 418 -8.10 24.13 19.89
N GLU A 419 -7.71 24.91 18.89
CA GLU A 419 -8.35 26.13 18.41
C GLU A 419 -8.87 25.86 16.98
N MET A 420 -10.04 26.38 16.63
CA MET A 420 -10.57 26.31 15.27
C MET A 420 -10.25 27.60 14.51
N GLU A 421 -9.84 27.46 13.25
CA GLU A 421 -9.58 28.58 12.34
C GLU A 421 -10.73 28.64 11.31
N GLY A 422 -11.63 29.64 11.41
CA GLY A 422 -12.71 29.92 10.44
C GLY A 422 -14.14 29.55 10.88
N GLU A 423 -15.15 30.06 10.14
CA GLU A 423 -16.59 29.78 10.32
C GLU A 423 -16.99 28.49 9.57
N GLY A 424 -16.84 27.34 10.23
CA GLY A 424 -17.27 26.06 9.69
C GLY A 424 -17.04 24.94 10.70
N GLY A 425 -18.12 24.48 11.34
CA GLY A 425 -18.08 23.63 12.52
C GLY A 425 -17.27 22.34 12.35
N GLY A 426 -16.09 22.30 12.99
CA GLY A 426 -15.40 21.05 13.30
C GLY A 426 -16.09 20.39 14.49
N GLU A 427 -16.73 19.25 14.25
CA GLU A 427 -17.22 18.41 15.32
C GLU A 427 -16.02 17.85 16.12
N GLY A 428 -16.08 18.01 17.45
CA GLY A 428 -14.99 17.74 18.38
C GLY A 428 -14.44 16.31 18.37
N GLU A 429 -13.39 16.11 19.18
CA GLU A 429 -12.41 15.02 19.26
C GLU A 429 -12.90 13.55 19.01
N GLY A 430 -14.20 13.25 19.03
CA GLY A 430 -14.77 11.91 18.76
C GLY A 430 -15.48 11.71 17.40
N LYS A 431 -15.70 12.75 16.58
CA LYS A 431 -16.50 12.63 15.34
C LYS A 431 -15.73 12.79 14.04
N TRP A 432 -14.46 13.19 14.09
CA TRP A 432 -13.67 13.46 12.89
C TRP A 432 -13.38 12.21 12.07
N PHE A 433 -13.13 11.05 12.70
CA PHE A 433 -12.67 9.85 12.00
C PHE A 433 -13.74 9.26 11.07
N PRO A 434 -15.03 9.13 11.45
CA PRO A 434 -16.09 8.75 10.52
C PRO A 434 -16.19 9.66 9.28
N LEU A 435 -16.06 10.97 9.46
CA LEU A 435 -16.05 11.93 8.34
C LEU A 435 -14.81 11.77 7.46
N GLY A 436 -13.65 11.56 8.08
CA GLY A 436 -12.40 11.25 7.38
C GLY A 436 -12.51 9.96 6.58
N LEU A 437 -13.17 8.94 7.12
CA LEU A 437 -13.43 7.67 6.44
C LEU A 437 -14.36 7.86 5.23
N LYS A 438 -15.40 8.70 5.33
CA LYS A 438 -16.23 9.07 4.18
C LYS A 438 -15.41 9.78 3.10
N ALA A 439 -14.61 10.77 3.50
CA ALA A 439 -13.72 11.49 2.57
C ALA A 439 -12.71 10.55 1.89
N LEU A 440 -12.15 9.59 2.63
CA LEU A 440 -11.24 8.58 2.08
C LEU A 440 -11.93 7.68 1.06
N LYS A 441 -13.16 7.23 1.32
CA LYS A 441 -13.95 6.45 0.35
C LYS A 441 -14.20 7.23 -0.94
N GLU A 442 -14.60 8.49 -0.82
CA GLU A 442 -14.81 9.36 -1.99
C GLU A 442 -13.52 9.62 -2.76
N MET A 443 -12.38 9.77 -2.06
CA MET A 443 -11.07 9.90 -2.69
C MET A 443 -10.69 8.65 -3.48
N GLU A 444 -10.90 7.45 -2.91
CA GLU A 444 -10.65 6.19 -3.63
C GLU A 444 -11.50 6.07 -4.90
N LEU A 445 -12.79 6.43 -4.82
CA LEU A 445 -13.67 6.43 -5.98
C LEU A 445 -13.20 7.44 -7.04
N GLY A 446 -12.81 8.65 -6.62
CA GLY A 446 -12.26 9.68 -7.52
C GLY A 446 -10.97 9.26 -8.23
N LEU A 447 -10.07 8.56 -7.52
CA LEU A 447 -8.82 8.03 -8.06
C LEU A 447 -9.05 6.89 -9.06
N ARG A 448 -10.09 6.06 -8.87
CA ARG A 448 -10.46 4.98 -9.79
C ARG A 448 -11.24 5.48 -11.01
N PHE A 449 -11.89 6.63 -10.89
CA PHE A 449 -12.75 7.20 -11.93
C PHE A 449 -11.98 7.56 -13.21
N ARG A 450 -10.71 7.98 -13.09
CA ARG A 450 -9.84 8.33 -14.22
C ARG A 450 -8.37 8.13 -13.86
N HIS A 451 -7.52 7.86 -14.85
CA HIS A 451 -6.08 7.96 -14.67
C HIS A 451 -5.65 9.44 -14.55
N TRP A 452 -5.39 9.90 -13.32
CA TRP A 452 -5.00 11.28 -13.04
C TRP A 452 -3.50 11.57 -13.29
N GLY A 453 -2.68 10.57 -13.60
CA GLY A 453 -1.23 10.79 -13.76
C GLY A 453 -0.51 11.12 -12.44
N LEU A 454 -1.08 10.73 -11.30
CA LEU A 454 -0.45 10.83 -9.99
C LEU A 454 0.50 9.65 -9.80
N SER A 455 1.70 9.91 -9.30
CA SER A 455 2.63 8.87 -8.86
C SER A 455 2.06 8.11 -7.64
N PRO A 456 2.51 6.87 -7.36
CA PRO A 456 2.05 6.12 -6.18
C PRO A 456 2.27 6.87 -4.85
N ALA A 457 3.31 7.69 -4.75
CA ALA A 457 3.57 8.52 -3.58
C ALA A 457 2.55 9.66 -3.43
N GLU A 458 2.12 10.26 -4.53
CA GLU A 458 1.11 11.32 -4.54
C GLU A 458 -0.29 10.78 -4.29
N VAL A 459 -0.61 9.60 -4.84
CA VAL A 459 -1.85 8.87 -4.51
C VAL A 459 -1.90 8.60 -3.00
N ARG A 460 -0.82 8.05 -2.43
CA ARG A 460 -0.72 7.81 -0.99
C ARG A 460 -0.94 9.09 -0.19
N LEU A 461 -0.32 10.19 -0.59
CA LEU A 461 -0.46 11.48 0.07
C LEU A 461 -1.91 12.02 -0.02
N ALA A 462 -2.57 11.90 -1.18
CA ALA A 462 -3.95 12.32 -1.39
C ALA A 462 -4.92 11.54 -0.49
N LEU A 463 -4.70 10.22 -0.32
CA LEU A 463 -5.50 9.38 0.57
C LEU A 463 -5.37 9.83 2.03
N TYR A 464 -4.16 10.14 2.51
CA TYR A 464 -4.00 10.71 3.86
C TYR A 464 -4.62 12.09 3.99
N ALA A 465 -4.47 12.95 2.98
CA ALA A 465 -5.07 14.27 2.98
C ALA A 465 -6.60 14.20 3.04
N ALA A 466 -7.22 13.22 2.37
CA ALA A 466 -8.65 12.94 2.46
C ALA A 466 -9.06 12.44 3.85
N LEU A 467 -8.37 11.44 4.40
CA LEU A 467 -8.66 10.90 5.73
C LEU A 467 -8.57 11.98 6.82
N LEU A 468 -7.58 12.87 6.74
CA LEU A 468 -7.34 13.93 7.72
C LEU A 468 -8.01 15.26 7.36
N LEU A 469 -8.83 15.30 6.31
CA LEU A 469 -9.52 16.51 5.84
C LEU A 469 -10.37 17.18 6.95
N PRO A 470 -11.11 16.45 7.80
CA PRO A 470 -11.85 17.06 8.91
C PRO A 470 -10.96 17.79 9.94
N LEU A 471 -9.67 17.48 9.98
CA LEU A 471 -8.69 18.09 10.89
C LEU A 471 -7.93 19.26 10.24
N ALA A 472 -8.20 19.58 8.97
CA ALA A 472 -7.44 20.55 8.17
C ALA A 472 -7.39 21.95 8.79
N ASN A 473 -8.50 22.41 9.38
CA ASN A 473 -8.65 23.75 9.96
C ASN A 473 -8.47 23.78 11.48
N LEU A 474 -8.09 22.65 12.07
CA LEU A 474 -7.80 22.57 13.49
C LEU A 474 -6.34 22.89 13.75
N ARG A 475 -6.12 23.74 14.76
CA ARG A 475 -4.80 24.08 15.27
C ARG A 475 -4.71 23.72 16.74
N TYR A 476 -3.52 23.49 17.26
CA TYR A 476 -3.33 23.29 18.69
C TYR A 476 -2.08 24.01 19.21
N ARG A 477 -2.11 24.36 20.50
CA ARG A 477 -0.95 24.91 21.22
C ARG A 477 -0.35 23.87 22.15
N GLU A 478 0.96 23.66 22.04
CA GLU A 478 1.67 22.75 22.93
C GLU A 478 1.75 23.30 24.36
N LYS A 479 1.40 22.45 25.34
CA LYS A 479 1.76 22.68 26.74
C LYS A 479 3.28 22.58 26.89
N THR A 480 3.95 23.68 27.23
CA THR A 480 5.36 23.63 27.63
C THR A 480 5.42 23.53 29.16
N GLY A 481 5.64 22.33 29.70
CA GLY A 481 5.63 22.09 31.17
C GLY A 481 4.23 21.89 31.76
N LYS A 482 4.03 22.22 33.05
CA LYS A 482 2.77 21.99 33.81
C LYS A 482 1.64 22.99 33.53
N LYS A 483 1.85 24.06 32.75
CA LYS A 483 0.83 25.06 32.43
C LYS A 483 0.65 25.20 30.91
N LEU A 484 -0.60 25.33 30.46
CA LEU A 484 -0.94 25.75 29.11
C LEU A 484 -0.51 27.22 28.97
N ASN A 485 0.57 27.49 28.24
CA ASN A 485 1.07 28.86 28.09
C ASN A 485 0.39 29.53 26.88
N LEU A 486 -0.78 30.12 27.13
CA LEU A 486 -1.53 30.93 26.15
C LEU A 486 -0.73 32.15 25.65
N ASN A 487 0.31 32.57 26.40
CA ASN A 487 1.19 33.70 26.07
C ASN A 487 2.50 33.28 25.39
N SER A 488 2.66 32.02 24.96
CA SER A 488 3.85 31.64 24.21
C SER A 488 3.80 32.24 22.80
N ASN A 489 4.89 32.93 22.38
CA ASN A 489 5.07 33.44 21.02
C ASN A 489 5.18 32.33 19.94
N LYS A 490 4.98 31.06 20.30
CA LYS A 490 5.02 29.94 19.37
C LYS A 490 3.71 29.89 18.58
N LYS A 491 3.83 29.86 17.25
CA LYS A 491 2.69 29.73 16.34
C LYS A 491 1.91 28.44 16.65
N PRO A 492 0.57 28.49 16.61
CA PRO A 492 -0.26 27.30 16.77
C PRO A 492 0.04 26.33 15.62
N LEU A 493 0.03 25.03 15.92
CA LEU A 493 0.43 23.95 15.01
C LEU A 493 -0.79 23.23 14.44
N GLU A 494 -0.72 22.72 13.21
CA GLU A 494 -1.82 22.02 12.57
C GLU A 494 -2.04 20.62 13.17
N VAL A 495 -3.30 20.29 13.49
CA VAL A 495 -3.65 18.98 14.06
C VAL A 495 -3.43 17.86 13.05
N SER A 496 -3.78 18.05 11.78
CA SER A 496 -3.51 17.07 10.71
C SER A 496 -2.01 16.78 10.57
N ARG A 497 -1.14 17.80 10.70
CA ARG A 497 0.32 17.64 10.74
C ARG A 497 0.76 16.83 11.95
N TYR A 498 0.19 17.09 13.13
CA TYR A 498 0.50 16.33 14.34
C TYR A 498 0.21 14.84 14.17
N VAL A 499 -0.99 14.50 13.70
CA VAL A 499 -1.38 13.10 13.47
C VAL A 499 -0.44 12.45 12.45
N PHE A 500 -0.24 13.09 11.29
CA PHE A 500 0.56 12.54 10.21
C PHE A 500 2.06 12.41 10.54
N ALA A 501 2.70 13.51 10.97
CA ALA A 501 4.15 13.55 11.17
C ALA A 501 4.58 13.00 12.53
N ARG A 502 3.84 13.27 13.61
CA ARG A 502 4.27 12.92 14.97
C ARG A 502 3.68 11.60 15.42
N MET A 503 2.40 11.36 15.17
CA MET A 503 1.71 10.14 15.63
C MET A 503 1.95 8.97 14.68
N LEU A 504 1.94 9.18 13.36
CA LEU A 504 2.27 8.12 12.39
C LEU A 504 3.75 8.13 11.98
N LYS A 505 4.55 9.10 12.45
CA LYS A 505 6.01 9.18 12.16
C LYS A 505 6.32 9.25 10.66
N MET A 506 5.44 9.87 9.89
CA MET A 506 5.66 10.11 8.47
C MET A 506 6.71 11.20 8.22
N LYS A 507 7.28 11.22 7.01
CA LYS A 507 8.33 12.18 6.64
C LYS A 507 7.84 13.62 6.72
N ALA A 508 8.63 14.51 7.32
CA ALA A 508 8.29 15.93 7.46
C ALA A 508 7.96 16.61 6.12
N LYS A 509 8.71 16.30 5.05
CA LYS A 509 8.45 16.82 3.71
C LYS A 509 7.08 16.41 3.16
N ASP A 510 6.61 15.21 3.47
CA ASP A 510 5.28 14.75 3.06
C ASP A 510 4.19 15.43 3.90
N ALA A 511 4.48 15.71 5.18
CA ALA A 511 3.59 16.47 6.05
C ALA A 511 3.41 17.91 5.56
N ASP A 512 4.47 18.57 5.08
CA ASP A 512 4.40 19.92 4.50
C ASP A 512 3.49 19.93 3.26
N LYS A 513 3.62 18.92 2.39
CA LYS A 513 2.75 18.75 1.22
C LYS A 513 1.30 18.46 1.59
N LEU A 514 1.06 17.67 2.64
CA LEU A 514 -0.30 17.39 3.15
C LEU A 514 -0.98 18.68 3.62
N ILE A 515 -0.27 19.53 4.37
CA ILE A 515 -0.79 20.83 4.81
C ILE A 515 -1.03 21.76 3.63
N LEU A 516 -0.13 21.77 2.64
CA LEU A 516 -0.33 22.53 1.42
C LEU A 516 -1.63 22.12 0.70
N LEU A 517 -1.89 20.82 0.57
CA LEU A 517 -3.15 20.31 0.00
C LEU A 517 -4.36 20.82 0.78
N HIS A 518 -4.34 20.73 2.11
CA HIS A 518 -5.42 21.22 2.97
C HIS A 518 -5.68 22.73 2.80
N GLN A 519 -4.64 23.54 2.64
CA GLN A 519 -4.76 25.00 2.51
C GLN A 519 -5.37 25.45 1.17
N VAL A 520 -5.12 24.72 0.07
CA VAL A 520 -5.56 25.14 -1.27
C VAL A 520 -6.94 24.60 -1.66
N VAL A 521 -7.45 23.60 -0.94
CA VAL A 521 -8.71 22.90 -1.27
C VAL A 521 -9.88 23.87 -1.40
N ASP A 522 -10.01 24.84 -0.49
CA ASP A 522 -11.10 25.80 -0.50
C ASP A 522 -11.08 26.73 -1.72
N GLY A 523 -9.90 26.97 -2.29
CA GLY A 523 -9.78 27.75 -3.52
C GLY A 523 -10.43 27.08 -4.74
N PHE A 524 -10.52 25.75 -4.77
CA PHE A 524 -11.14 25.03 -5.89
C PHE A 524 -12.67 24.91 -5.77
N VAL A 525 -13.23 25.06 -4.58
CA VAL A 525 -14.66 24.82 -4.30
C VAL A 525 -15.58 25.66 -5.20
N PRO A 526 -15.37 26.98 -5.39
CA PRO A 526 -16.26 27.80 -6.22
C PRO A 526 -16.35 27.29 -7.68
N PHE A 527 -15.24 26.82 -8.25
CA PHE A 527 -15.23 26.30 -9.62
C PHE A 527 -15.94 24.95 -9.76
N LEU A 528 -15.93 24.14 -8.70
CA LEU A 528 -16.62 22.86 -8.65
C LEU A 528 -18.12 23.04 -8.46
N GLU A 529 -18.53 24.01 -7.64
CA GLU A 529 -19.93 24.40 -7.46
C GLU A 529 -20.50 24.98 -8.77
N GLU A 530 -19.77 25.91 -9.42
CA GLU A 530 -20.13 26.47 -10.73
C GLU A 530 -20.32 25.38 -11.80
N GLY A 531 -19.38 24.43 -11.91
CA GLY A 531 -19.45 23.33 -12.88
C GLY A 531 -20.64 22.40 -12.67
N LYS A 532 -21.13 22.30 -11.43
CA LYS A 532 -22.30 21.49 -11.08
C LYS A 532 -23.62 22.24 -11.25
N GLU A 533 -23.67 23.53 -10.94
CA GLU A 533 -24.87 24.38 -11.04
C GLU A 533 -25.18 24.83 -12.47
N GLY A 534 -24.16 25.13 -13.29
CA GLY A 534 -24.30 25.59 -14.68
C GLY A 534 -24.99 24.60 -15.63
N ARG A 535 -25.39 23.42 -15.14
CA ARG A 535 -26.22 22.43 -15.86
C ARG A 535 -27.56 22.12 -15.19
N ARG A 536 -27.76 22.49 -13.92
CA ARG A 536 -29.08 22.37 -13.26
C ARG A 536 -30.06 23.41 -13.81
N GLU A 537 -29.55 24.59 -14.14
CA GLU A 537 -30.30 25.63 -14.82
C GLU A 537 -29.78 25.75 -16.25
N GLY A 538 -30.60 25.35 -17.23
CA GLY A 538 -30.28 25.58 -18.64
C GLY A 538 -30.15 27.09 -18.90
N GLY A 539 -28.92 27.59 -18.90
CA GLY A 539 -28.57 28.94 -19.34
C GLY A 539 -29.09 30.06 -18.42
N LYS A 540 -28.36 30.37 -17.36
CA LYS A 540 -28.28 31.75 -16.85
C LYS A 540 -26.82 32.16 -16.68
N GLU A 541 -26.48 33.27 -17.34
CA GLU A 541 -25.18 33.93 -17.33
C GLU A 541 -24.85 34.46 -15.92
N GLY A 542 -24.34 33.58 -15.07
CA GLY A 542 -23.69 33.92 -13.80
C GLY A 542 -22.27 33.36 -13.72
N GLY A 543 -21.67 33.03 -14.87
CA GLY A 543 -20.33 32.46 -14.94
C GLY A 543 -19.26 33.49 -14.57
N MET A 544 -18.25 33.04 -13.83
CA MET A 544 -17.09 33.88 -13.53
C MET A 544 -16.43 34.35 -14.82
N GLU A 545 -16.05 35.64 -14.90
CA GLU A 545 -15.34 36.18 -16.07
C GLU A 545 -14.13 35.30 -16.39
N VAL A 546 -13.99 34.88 -17.66
CA VAL A 546 -13.01 33.88 -18.10
C VAL A 546 -11.58 34.23 -17.67
N ARG A 547 -11.24 35.53 -17.66
CA ARG A 547 -9.93 36.04 -17.24
C ARG A 547 -9.70 35.93 -15.73
N LEU A 548 -10.70 36.27 -14.93
CA LEU A 548 -10.64 36.14 -13.46
C LEU A 548 -10.58 34.67 -13.04
N LYS A 549 -11.34 33.80 -13.72
CA LYS A 549 -11.29 32.34 -13.54
C LYS A 549 -9.90 31.78 -13.83
N ARG A 550 -9.27 32.23 -14.92
CA ARG A 550 -7.90 31.85 -15.29
C ARG A 550 -6.88 32.29 -14.23
N GLU A 551 -6.98 33.53 -13.75
CA GLU A 551 -6.11 34.08 -12.72
C GLU A 551 -6.18 33.31 -11.41
N GLN A 552 -7.38 33.07 -10.90
CA GLN A 552 -7.57 32.38 -9.64
C GLN A 552 -7.09 30.93 -9.71
N ILE A 553 -7.47 30.19 -10.76
CA ILE A 553 -7.01 28.81 -10.96
C ILE A 553 -5.48 28.79 -11.15
N GLY A 554 -4.93 29.71 -11.93
CA GLY A 554 -3.48 29.85 -12.13
C GLY A 554 -2.74 30.11 -10.82
N GLY A 555 -3.29 30.98 -9.95
CA GLY A 555 -2.74 31.24 -8.62
C GLY A 555 -2.71 29.99 -7.75
N LEU A 556 -3.80 29.20 -7.77
CA LEU A 556 -3.84 27.90 -7.08
C LEU A 556 -2.78 26.93 -7.63
N MET A 557 -2.61 26.87 -8.95
CA MET A 557 -1.56 26.03 -9.58
C MET A 557 -0.16 26.43 -9.13
N LEU A 558 0.14 27.73 -9.06
CA LEU A 558 1.44 28.23 -8.61
C LEU A 558 1.69 27.90 -7.13
N GLN A 559 0.65 27.92 -6.30
CA GLN A 559 0.76 27.59 -4.89
C GLN A 559 0.97 26.09 -4.65
N VAL A 560 0.18 25.23 -5.32
CA VAL A 560 0.18 23.77 -5.08
C VAL A 560 1.20 23.01 -5.94
N GLY A 561 1.62 23.60 -7.05
CA GLY A 561 2.58 23.04 -8.00
C GLY A 561 2.11 21.70 -8.60
N PRO A 562 2.97 20.66 -8.64
CA PRO A 562 2.66 19.38 -9.29
C PRO A 562 1.51 18.62 -8.62
N LEU A 563 1.16 18.96 -7.37
CA LEU A 563 0.11 18.30 -6.60
C LEU A 563 -1.30 18.79 -6.94
N TRP A 564 -1.47 19.69 -7.91
CA TRP A 564 -2.77 20.31 -8.20
C TRP A 564 -3.89 19.31 -8.50
N ARG A 565 -3.57 18.17 -9.12
CA ARG A 565 -4.54 17.11 -9.40
C ARG A 565 -5.08 16.47 -8.13
N ALA A 566 -4.19 16.24 -7.16
CA ALA A 566 -4.58 15.73 -5.84
C ALA A 566 -5.41 16.78 -5.07
N ALA A 567 -5.07 18.07 -5.17
CA ALA A 567 -5.85 19.14 -4.54
C ALA A 567 -7.24 19.30 -5.15
N LEU A 568 -7.35 19.24 -6.48
CA LEU A 568 -8.63 19.32 -7.18
C LEU A 568 -9.55 18.14 -6.81
N LEU A 569 -9.01 16.92 -6.76
CA LEU A 569 -9.72 15.75 -6.28
C LEU A 569 -10.15 15.91 -4.82
N LEU A 570 -9.26 16.39 -3.96
CA LEU A 570 -9.56 16.59 -2.54
C LEU A 570 -10.66 17.65 -2.34
N ALA A 571 -10.72 18.68 -3.18
CA ALA A 571 -11.80 19.65 -3.18
C ALA A 571 -13.13 19.05 -3.62
N ALA A 572 -13.14 18.19 -4.65
CA ALA A 572 -14.34 17.45 -5.05
C ALA A 572 -14.83 16.51 -3.95
N VAL A 573 -13.91 15.87 -3.23
CA VAL A 573 -14.22 15.06 -2.03
C VAL A 573 -14.85 15.93 -0.95
N LYS A 574 -14.27 17.09 -0.63
CA LYS A 574 -14.81 18.03 0.36
C LYS A 574 -16.25 18.43 0.05
N CYS A 575 -16.53 18.77 -1.21
CA CYS A 575 -17.87 19.15 -1.68
C CYS A 575 -18.87 17.99 -1.57
N SER A 576 -18.45 16.78 -1.96
CA SER A 576 -19.30 15.58 -1.91
C SER A 576 -19.71 15.23 -0.47
N VAL A 577 -18.75 15.23 0.46
CA VAL A 577 -19.02 14.93 1.88
C VAL A 577 -19.94 15.99 2.50
N ARG A 578 -19.75 17.27 2.17
CA ARG A 578 -20.61 18.37 2.66
C ARG A 578 -22.05 18.25 2.16
N GLU A 579 -22.26 17.84 0.90
CA GLU A 579 -23.59 17.65 0.33
C GLU A 579 -24.36 16.52 1.05
N GLU A 580 -23.71 15.37 1.28
CA GLU A 580 -24.31 14.25 2.00
C GLU A 580 -24.71 14.62 3.44
N GLU A 581 -23.87 15.38 4.15
CA GLU A 581 -24.19 15.89 5.49
C GLU A 581 -25.38 16.85 5.47
N GLY A 582 -25.47 17.72 4.45
CA GLY A 582 -26.59 18.62 4.23
C GLY A 582 -27.90 17.88 3.98
N GLU A 583 -27.89 16.87 3.11
CA GLU A 583 -29.05 16.01 2.83
C GLU A 583 -29.49 15.24 4.10
N THR A 584 -28.54 14.69 4.87
CA THR A 584 -28.83 13.98 6.13
C THR A 584 -29.45 14.91 7.18
N ARG A 585 -28.93 16.13 7.32
CA ARG A 585 -29.49 17.15 8.24
C ARG A 585 -30.90 17.57 7.82
N ALA A 586 -31.13 17.79 6.52
CA ALA A 586 -32.45 18.14 5.99
C ALA A 586 -33.48 17.01 6.22
N GLN A 587 -33.10 15.75 6.02
CA GLN A 587 -33.96 14.59 6.31
C GLN A 587 -34.28 14.44 7.81
N THR A 588 -33.31 14.74 8.68
CA THR A 588 -33.51 14.67 10.13
C THR A 588 -34.44 15.78 10.62
N MET A 589 -34.30 17.01 10.11
CA MET A 589 -35.18 18.14 10.43
C MET A 589 -36.59 18.00 9.82
N GLY A 590 -36.71 17.32 8.67
CA GLY A 590 -38.00 16.94 8.07
C GLY A 590 -38.78 15.90 8.89
N ARG A 591 -38.10 15.06 9.67
CA ARG A 591 -38.74 14.14 10.62
C ARG A 591 -39.17 14.84 11.92
N ASP A 592 -38.36 15.75 12.44
CA ASP A 592 -38.71 16.50 13.67
C ASP A 592 -39.87 17.50 13.48
N SER A 593 -40.07 17.99 12.25
CA SER A 593 -41.23 18.83 11.90
C SER A 593 -42.53 18.02 11.72
N PHE A 594 -42.44 16.70 11.54
CA PHE A 594 -43.62 15.82 11.46
C PHE A 594 -44.07 15.29 12.84
N VAL A 595 -43.24 15.42 13.88
CA VAL A 595 -43.55 14.94 15.25
C VAL A 595 -44.23 16.01 16.14
N ARG A 596 -44.45 17.24 15.63
CA ARG A 596 -45.08 18.33 16.42
C ARG A 596 -46.53 18.69 16.06
N THR A 597 -47.17 17.93 15.18
CA THR A 597 -48.62 18.07 14.95
C THR A 597 -49.29 16.71 14.84
N GLY A 598 -49.96 16.26 15.90
CA GLY A 598 -50.88 15.13 15.86
C GLY A 598 -50.73 14.14 17.01
N ALA A 599 -51.10 14.54 18.22
CA ALA A 599 -51.47 13.60 19.27
C ALA A 599 -53.00 13.40 19.25
N SER A 600 -53.47 12.27 18.71
CA SER A 600 -54.70 11.59 19.15
C SER A 600 -54.84 10.21 18.49
N GLU A 601 -54.75 9.18 19.34
CA GLU A 601 -55.48 7.89 19.34
C GLU A 601 -55.64 7.06 18.06
N GLY A 602 -55.22 5.79 18.15
CA GLY A 602 -55.67 4.72 17.27
C GLY A 602 -54.79 3.46 17.35
N LYS A 603 -55.30 2.42 18.00
CA LYS A 603 -54.71 1.07 18.07
C LYS A 603 -54.80 0.32 16.73
N ASP A 604 -53.99 -0.74 16.66
CA ASP A 604 -54.07 -1.95 15.82
C ASP A 604 -53.24 -1.98 14.51
N GLY A 605 -52.52 -3.08 14.33
CA GLY A 605 -52.06 -3.55 13.01
C GLY A 605 -50.57 -3.83 12.88
N ILE A 606 -50.16 -5.06 13.22
CA ILE A 606 -48.94 -5.69 12.70
C ILE A 606 -49.17 -5.95 11.20
N GLU A 607 -48.28 -5.49 10.33
CA GLU A 607 -47.88 -6.21 9.11
C GLU A 607 -46.62 -5.59 8.49
N GLY A 608 -45.67 -6.46 8.15
CA GLY A 608 -44.39 -6.09 7.56
C GLY A 608 -44.52 -5.60 6.13
N ARG A 609 -43.63 -4.69 5.74
CA ARG A 609 -43.26 -4.45 4.35
C ARG A 609 -41.80 -4.06 4.27
N ASP A 610 -41.01 -5.03 3.82
CA ASP A 610 -39.75 -4.81 3.16
C ASP A 610 -39.98 -3.86 1.98
N GLY A 611 -39.45 -2.65 2.09
CA GLY A 611 -39.43 -1.65 1.05
C GLY A 611 -38.00 -1.48 0.54
N GLN A 612 -37.53 -2.47 -0.23
CA GLN A 612 -36.45 -2.24 -1.18
C GLN A 612 -36.93 -1.16 -2.18
N GLY A 613 -36.36 0.02 -2.03
CA GLY A 613 -36.51 1.13 -2.96
C GLY A 613 -35.13 1.64 -3.33
N GLU A 614 -34.32 0.81 -3.98
CA GLU A 614 -33.24 1.31 -4.83
C GLU A 614 -33.91 1.97 -6.03
N GLY A 615 -34.33 3.22 -5.85
CA GLY A 615 -34.66 4.08 -6.97
C GLY A 615 -33.37 4.33 -7.74
N GLU A 616 -33.29 3.78 -8.95
CA GLU A 616 -32.38 4.24 -10.00
C GLU A 616 -32.63 5.74 -10.21
N GLY A 617 -31.89 6.56 -9.48
CA GLY A 617 -31.95 8.01 -9.58
C GLY A 617 -31.38 8.46 -10.92
N GLU A 618 -32.23 9.09 -11.73
CA GLU A 618 -31.86 9.92 -12.87
C GLU A 618 -30.61 10.76 -12.51
N GLY A 619 -29.58 10.69 -13.37
CA GLY A 619 -28.19 11.00 -13.04
C GLY A 619 -27.95 12.34 -12.34
N LYS A 620 -27.81 12.31 -11.00
CA LYS A 620 -27.24 13.42 -10.23
C LYS A 620 -25.80 13.66 -10.69
N PHE A 621 -25.54 14.85 -11.25
CA PHE A 621 -24.19 15.27 -11.63
C PHE A 621 -23.28 15.34 -10.40
N SER A 622 -22.23 14.51 -10.35
CA SER A 622 -21.38 14.41 -9.16
C SER A 622 -20.19 15.38 -9.22
N TYR A 623 -19.66 15.79 -8.06
CA TYR A 623 -18.45 16.63 -8.00
C TYR A 623 -17.22 15.97 -8.64
N ARG A 624 -17.20 14.65 -8.82
CA ARG A 624 -16.17 13.96 -9.61
C ARG A 624 -16.20 14.39 -11.08
N GLN A 625 -17.38 14.61 -11.65
CA GLN A 625 -17.54 15.11 -13.02
C GLN A 625 -17.16 16.59 -13.12
N ALA A 626 -17.55 17.42 -12.13
CA ALA A 626 -17.10 18.81 -12.06
C ALA A 626 -15.57 18.92 -12.01
N ALA A 627 -14.90 18.04 -11.24
CA ALA A 627 -13.44 17.98 -11.19
C ALA A 627 -12.81 17.64 -12.54
N LEU A 628 -13.44 16.81 -13.37
CA LEU A 628 -12.96 16.57 -14.74
C LEU A 628 -13.04 17.82 -15.60
N GLN A 629 -14.16 18.55 -15.54
CA GLN A 629 -14.32 19.78 -16.31
C GLN A 629 -13.29 20.84 -15.91
N VAL A 630 -13.04 21.00 -14.61
CA VAL A 630 -12.00 21.91 -14.12
C VAL A 630 -10.61 21.44 -14.56
N SER A 631 -10.34 20.13 -14.52
CA SER A 631 -9.09 19.55 -15.04
C SER A 631 -8.89 19.84 -16.53
N ASP A 632 -9.92 19.68 -17.35
CA ASP A 632 -9.85 19.88 -18.80
C ASP A 632 -9.70 21.37 -19.14
N TYR A 633 -10.33 22.25 -18.36
CA TYR A 633 -10.08 23.69 -18.43
C TYR A 633 -8.62 24.02 -18.10
N ILE A 634 -8.06 23.50 -16.99
CA ILE A 634 -6.65 23.73 -16.61
C ILE A 634 -5.70 23.33 -17.74
N GLN A 635 -5.97 22.22 -18.42
CA GLN A 635 -5.15 21.74 -19.54
C GLN A 635 -5.30 22.62 -20.78
N SER A 636 -6.53 22.90 -21.23
CA SER A 636 -6.78 23.73 -22.40
C SER A 636 -6.32 25.18 -22.21
N ALA A 637 -6.33 25.68 -20.98
CA ALA A 637 -5.78 26.96 -20.59
C ALA A 637 -4.24 26.97 -20.50
N GLY A 638 -3.55 25.84 -20.63
CA GLY A 638 -2.09 25.78 -20.46
C GLY A 638 -1.62 26.06 -19.03
N LEU A 639 -2.50 25.88 -18.04
CA LEU A 639 -2.19 26.11 -16.62
C LEU A 639 -1.59 24.87 -15.93
N SER A 640 -1.68 23.69 -16.55
CA SER A 640 -1.31 22.41 -15.94
C SER A 640 0.14 22.29 -15.47
N GLU A 641 1.04 23.11 -16.03
CA GLU A 641 2.46 23.16 -15.71
C GLU A 641 2.96 24.60 -15.49
N ILE A 642 2.05 25.54 -15.20
CA ILE A 642 2.41 26.96 -15.06
C ILE A 642 3.39 27.23 -13.92
N TYR A 643 3.43 26.36 -12.91
CA TYR A 643 4.41 26.39 -11.82
C TYR A 643 5.86 26.05 -12.26
N LEU A 644 6.06 25.53 -13.48
CA LEU A 644 7.38 25.37 -14.09
C LEU A 644 7.81 26.63 -14.85
N GLN A 645 6.89 27.57 -15.07
CA GLN A 645 7.12 28.81 -15.77
C GLN A 645 7.31 29.96 -14.77
N GLY A 646 8.21 30.89 -15.10
CA GLY A 646 8.36 32.13 -14.34
C GLY A 646 7.52 33.26 -14.95
N PRO A 647 7.15 34.28 -14.16
CA PRO A 647 6.51 35.47 -14.71
C PRO A 647 7.46 36.20 -15.69
N PRO A 648 6.94 37.10 -16.56
CA PRO A 648 7.72 37.71 -17.63
C PRO A 648 8.96 38.49 -17.20
N LEU A 649 8.94 39.11 -16.01
CA LEU A 649 10.10 39.77 -15.40
C LEU A 649 10.53 39.01 -14.16
N ASP A 650 11.81 38.66 -14.10
CA ASP A 650 12.42 38.14 -12.88
C ASP A 650 12.67 39.26 -11.87
N GLY A 651 13.23 38.91 -10.71
CA GLY A 651 13.45 39.89 -9.64
C GLY A 651 14.41 41.01 -10.00
N GLU A 652 15.32 40.79 -10.95
CA GLU A 652 16.22 41.83 -11.47
C GLU A 652 15.50 42.71 -12.50
N GLY A 653 14.71 42.10 -13.39
CA GLY A 653 13.85 42.78 -14.34
C GLY A 653 12.88 43.75 -13.67
N LEU A 654 12.23 43.32 -12.57
CA LEU A 654 11.37 44.22 -11.78
C LEU A 654 12.12 45.43 -11.24
N ARG A 655 13.35 45.25 -10.74
CA ARG A 655 14.18 46.36 -10.23
C ARG A 655 14.67 47.30 -11.32
N ARG A 656 14.81 46.83 -12.56
CA ARG A 656 15.12 47.70 -13.70
C ARG A 656 13.92 48.53 -14.13
N VAL A 657 12.71 47.96 -14.03
CA VAL A 657 11.47 48.62 -14.40
C VAL A 657 11.01 49.63 -13.34
N LEU A 658 11.20 49.28 -12.07
CA LEU A 658 10.80 50.06 -10.89
C LEU A 658 12.01 50.12 -9.92
N PRO A 659 12.95 51.06 -10.14
CA PRO A 659 14.19 51.14 -9.36
C PRO A 659 13.96 51.52 -7.90
N GLY A 660 12.83 52.16 -7.58
CA GLY A 660 12.47 52.59 -6.23
C GLY A 660 11.91 51.50 -5.31
N ILE A 661 11.70 50.26 -5.78
CA ILE A 661 11.02 49.23 -4.97
C ILE A 661 11.85 48.83 -3.72
N PRO A 662 11.30 48.99 -2.50
CA PRO A 662 11.93 48.50 -1.28
C PRO A 662 11.96 46.96 -1.21
N HIS A 663 12.95 46.40 -0.51
CA HIS A 663 12.92 44.98 -0.15
C HIS A 663 11.75 44.65 0.80
N GLY A 664 11.30 43.39 0.79
CA GLY A 664 10.29 42.90 1.73
C GLY A 664 8.86 42.99 1.19
N PRO A 665 7.86 43.38 2.00
CA PRO A 665 6.44 43.36 1.60
C PRO A 665 6.12 44.14 0.31
N PRO A 666 6.68 45.34 0.06
CA PRO A 666 6.42 46.09 -1.18
C PRO A 666 6.86 45.32 -2.44
N PHE A 667 8.05 44.70 -2.41
CA PHE A 667 8.52 43.86 -3.50
C PHE A 667 7.59 42.67 -3.75
N ARG A 668 7.03 42.08 -2.67
CA ARG A 668 6.09 40.98 -2.80
C ARG A 668 4.78 41.42 -3.45
N LEU A 669 4.26 42.60 -3.09
CA LEU A 669 3.06 43.17 -3.71
C LEU A 669 3.23 43.39 -5.21
N VAL A 670 4.36 43.96 -5.64
CA VAL A 670 4.66 44.14 -7.08
C VAL A 670 4.78 42.79 -7.80
N MET A 671 5.44 41.80 -7.17
CA MET A 671 5.54 40.47 -7.74
C MET A 671 4.18 39.79 -7.88
N ASP A 672 3.33 39.86 -6.86
CA ASP A 672 1.99 39.27 -6.89
C ASP A 672 1.09 40.00 -7.93
N ALA A 673 1.23 41.32 -8.10
CA ALA A 673 0.55 42.07 -9.15
C ALA A 673 0.98 41.66 -10.56
N GLN A 674 2.29 41.48 -10.79
CA GLN A 674 2.81 40.94 -12.05
C GLN A 674 2.23 39.56 -12.33
N VAL A 675 2.23 38.68 -11.33
CA VAL A 675 1.68 37.32 -11.47
C VAL A 675 0.20 37.38 -11.84
N GLY A 676 -0.59 38.24 -11.20
CA GLY A 676 -2.00 38.43 -11.57
C GLY A 676 -2.20 38.86 -13.03
N ILE A 677 -1.43 39.84 -13.51
CA ILE A 677 -1.47 40.27 -14.93
C ILE A 677 -1.06 39.12 -15.85
N TRP A 678 0.03 38.42 -15.54
CA TRP A 678 0.55 37.32 -16.34
C TRP A 678 -0.45 36.16 -16.45
N LEU A 679 -1.12 35.83 -15.34
CA LEU A 679 -2.12 34.77 -15.34
C LEU A 679 -3.38 35.17 -16.11
N ARG A 680 -3.82 36.43 -16.05
CA ARG A 680 -4.96 36.95 -16.82
C ARG A 680 -4.67 37.03 -18.32
N GLU A 681 -3.47 37.49 -18.68
CA GLU A 681 -3.06 37.82 -20.05
C GLU A 681 -1.67 37.19 -20.35
N PRO A 682 -1.61 35.89 -20.69
CA PRO A 682 -0.35 35.18 -20.90
C PRO A 682 0.47 35.71 -22.10
N GLU A 683 -0.15 36.45 -23.00
CA GLU A 683 0.48 37.12 -24.15
C GLU A 683 1.32 38.37 -23.76
N VAL A 684 1.17 38.88 -22.53
CA VAL A 684 1.89 40.08 -22.09
C VAL A 684 3.37 39.75 -21.85
N GLY A 685 4.22 40.19 -22.78
CA GLY A 685 5.68 40.10 -22.66
C GLY A 685 6.28 41.10 -21.67
N GLY A 686 7.57 40.94 -21.35
CA GLY A 686 8.25 41.71 -20.31
C GLY A 686 8.24 43.23 -20.50
N ALA A 687 8.33 43.72 -21.74
CA ALA A 687 8.31 45.17 -22.03
C ALA A 687 6.96 45.81 -21.67
N GLU A 688 5.87 45.15 -22.06
CA GLU A 688 4.51 45.62 -21.79
C GLU A 688 4.13 45.43 -20.32
N MET A 689 4.54 44.31 -19.72
CA MET A 689 4.44 44.09 -18.27
C MET A 689 5.10 45.23 -17.50
N GLY A 690 6.30 45.64 -17.91
CA GLY A 690 7.03 46.73 -17.26
C GLY A 690 6.31 48.08 -17.37
N ARG A 691 5.65 48.36 -18.49
CA ARG A 691 4.83 49.58 -18.65
C ARG A 691 3.67 49.59 -17.66
N ARG A 692 2.90 48.51 -17.61
CA ARG A 692 1.73 48.37 -16.73
C ARG A 692 2.10 48.44 -15.25
N LEU A 693 3.24 47.86 -14.87
CA LEU A 693 3.73 47.95 -13.49
C LEU A 693 4.15 49.37 -13.08
N ARG A 694 4.72 50.17 -14.00
CA ARG A 694 5.00 51.60 -13.76
C ARG A 694 3.73 52.42 -13.58
N GLU A 695 2.68 52.10 -14.33
CA GLU A 695 1.38 52.76 -14.19
C GLU A 695 0.67 52.38 -12.89
N ALA A 696 0.80 51.12 -12.46
CA ALA A 696 0.18 50.60 -11.25
C ALA A 696 0.90 51.02 -9.96
N PHE A 697 2.23 51.21 -10.01
CA PHE A 697 3.08 51.59 -8.88
C PHE A 697 3.97 52.79 -9.22
N PRO A 698 3.37 53.96 -9.54
CA PRO A 698 4.12 55.14 -9.96
C PRO A 698 5.12 55.64 -8.89
N GLU A 699 4.86 55.34 -7.61
CA GLU A 699 5.73 55.69 -6.49
C GLU A 699 7.08 54.95 -6.48
N TYR A 700 7.22 53.87 -7.25
CA TYR A 700 8.46 53.09 -7.37
C TYR A 700 9.15 53.25 -8.73
N GLY A 701 8.56 54.04 -9.63
CA GLY A 701 8.97 54.25 -11.02
C GLY A 701 10.26 55.03 -11.20
#